data_AF-A0AAX4KLU6-F1
#
_entry.id   AF-A0AAX4KLU6-F1
#
_cell.length_a   1.000
_cell.length_b   1.000
_cell.length_c   1.000
_cell.angle_alpha   90.00
_cell.angle_beta   90.00
_cell.angle_gamma   90.00
#
_symmetry.space_group_name_H-M   'P 1'
#
loop_
_entity.id
_entity.type
_entity.pdbx_description
1 polymer ?
#
loop_
_entity_poly.entity_id
_entity_poly.type
_entity_poly.pdbx_seq_one_letter_code
_entity_poly.pdbx_strand_id
1 'polypeptide(L)'
;MPRLPTSNSRPGNGKYKPPPFLYLRSFLPILLLILILSFGLVSYSLLSHFKSPAVKQHLGWQSWDIVEMSTSKSGSDVVISGSENGTGHMASIPIENWDPLALHTTGLTEIAVAPCYFPPYLFPEHCSPETTPELDKLKGKWVRVERDLNIRTGLWYLNIYYRRTRRLDADLITDIQIVPEPPSKELQYDLENGGWQKASGNLHSGVWPSRPEERLWYRTKSQGWDDIWRRQVADNSTEDVIPEDDGETSNGSVEPIQSGESNKVEYGDYITEVDVIYGDDEPFFGFERIQGGKITESKKDKWESVGLAVRRGNPVAPRAQVPKFHKDGTFKIMQIADLHYSVGEGQCKDTDKTPCSGDSDTAQWLGEALDAETPDLVVFSGDQLNGQSTSYDSRSVLAKFAKPVIDRQIPWVAIFGNHDSEIAEDRAEQMRALQHLPYSLARAGPKDVDGVGNYYIKLHSADGSNMHIFTLYFLDSHARQKQKLLWKTPDYDYLKESQIEWYRNVSASINPISRPFQPDGGWDLGDIWPSKRSKSKPSRITRQDEENDNDKTLAKPNAMMWFHIPLPEAYMDADHPDFLSEDQMESLDVGVNMDGQGNSKHNSGFFYNAIKVTYEYDDEEEGQTGRRKSEVKVLSHGHNHNTDRCRRTDGIWTCFDGGSSYSGYGQLGFDRRVRIYNISSYGEKIETYKRLTSGEVIDKQVLVGEGAVSGWGEDQV
;
A
#
# COMPACT_ATOMS: atom_id res chain seq x y z
N MET A 1 6.12 -79.61 -79.99
CA MET A 1 5.14 -78.86 -80.81
C MET A 1 4.16 -78.18 -79.86
N PRO A 2 3.72 -76.93 -80.12
CA PRO A 2 4.41 -75.67 -79.76
C PRO A 2 3.51 -74.78 -78.84
N ARG A 3 4.01 -73.73 -78.18
CA ARG A 3 4.08 -72.35 -78.70
C ARG A 3 4.90 -71.43 -77.76
N LEU A 4 5.98 -70.89 -78.34
CA LEU A 4 6.48 -69.50 -78.42
C LEU A 4 5.89 -68.35 -77.55
N PRO A 5 6.64 -67.23 -77.39
CA PRO A 5 6.94 -66.57 -76.11
C PRO A 5 6.40 -65.14 -75.99
N THR A 6 6.48 -64.53 -74.80
CA THR A 6 6.50 -63.05 -74.63
C THR A 6 7.38 -62.58 -73.47
N SER A 7 8.25 -61.62 -73.81
CA SER A 7 8.86 -60.49 -73.06
C SER A 7 9.19 -60.63 -71.57
N ASN A 8 10.47 -60.67 -71.19
CA ASN A 8 11.40 -59.53 -70.95
C ASN A 8 11.18 -58.72 -69.65
N SER A 9 12.14 -58.93 -68.74
CA SER A 9 12.80 -57.98 -67.83
C SER A 9 11.96 -57.09 -66.89
N ARG A 10 11.91 -57.48 -65.61
CA ARG A 10 11.69 -56.57 -64.47
C ARG A 10 13.03 -55.90 -64.08
N PRO A 11 13.09 -54.58 -63.86
CA PRO A 11 14.24 -53.93 -63.27
C PRO A 11 14.20 -54.06 -61.74
N GLY A 12 15.36 -54.32 -61.14
CA GLY A 12 15.54 -54.36 -59.70
C GLY A 12 15.29 -52.98 -59.08
N ASN A 13 14.40 -52.94 -58.08
CA ASN A 13 14.15 -51.76 -57.25
C ASN A 13 15.33 -51.51 -56.29
N GLY A 14 16.35 -50.81 -56.76
CA GLY A 14 17.33 -50.14 -55.90
C GLY A 14 16.73 -48.88 -55.31
N LYS A 15 16.27 -48.93 -54.06
CA LYS A 15 15.84 -47.73 -53.30
C LYS A 15 17.07 -46.90 -52.95
N TYR A 16 17.24 -45.76 -53.62
CA TYR A 16 18.18 -44.71 -53.22
C TYR A 16 17.75 -44.11 -51.87
N LYS A 17 18.54 -44.32 -50.81
CA LYS A 17 18.36 -43.64 -49.51
C LYS A 17 19.19 -42.34 -49.53
N PRO A 18 18.59 -41.14 -49.43
CA PRO A 18 19.36 -39.92 -49.27
C PRO A 18 20.10 -39.92 -47.91
N PRO A 19 21.31 -39.35 -47.82
CA PRO A 19 22.09 -39.37 -46.59
C PRO A 19 21.42 -38.51 -45.49
N PRO A 20 21.49 -38.93 -44.21
CA PRO A 20 20.68 -38.38 -43.11
C PRO A 20 21.03 -36.94 -42.67
N PHE A 21 21.91 -36.23 -43.38
CA PHE A 21 22.47 -34.94 -42.95
C PHE A 21 22.19 -33.75 -43.88
N LEU A 22 21.42 -33.92 -44.96
CA LEU A 22 21.06 -32.81 -45.86
C LEU A 22 19.98 -31.87 -45.29
N TYR A 23 19.08 -32.38 -44.45
CA TYR A 23 18.03 -31.56 -43.82
C TYR A 23 18.56 -30.68 -42.67
N LEU A 24 19.60 -31.10 -41.95
CA LEU A 24 20.18 -30.32 -40.85
C LEU A 24 20.82 -29.01 -41.31
N ARG A 25 21.45 -28.98 -42.49
CA ARG A 25 22.06 -27.75 -43.04
C ARG A 25 21.03 -26.69 -43.45
N SER A 26 19.80 -27.09 -43.75
CA SER A 26 18.73 -26.17 -44.18
C SER A 26 17.97 -25.57 -42.99
N PHE A 27 17.96 -26.26 -41.84
CA PHE A 27 17.30 -25.80 -40.61
C PHE A 27 18.20 -24.99 -39.67
N LEU A 28 19.52 -25.20 -39.73
CA LEU A 28 20.51 -24.45 -38.94
C LEU A 28 20.38 -22.91 -39.06
N PRO A 29 20.23 -22.30 -40.25
CA PRO A 29 20.06 -20.85 -40.35
C PRO A 29 18.73 -20.37 -39.75
N ILE A 30 17.66 -21.16 -39.82
CA ILE A 30 16.36 -20.84 -39.23
C ILE A 30 16.43 -20.91 -37.69
N LEU A 31 17.06 -21.96 -37.16
CA LEU A 31 17.30 -22.12 -35.71
C LEU A 31 18.21 -21.02 -35.16
N LEU A 32 19.24 -20.63 -35.92
CA LEU A 32 20.12 -19.51 -35.57
C LEU A 32 19.35 -18.19 -35.57
N LEU A 33 18.49 -17.95 -36.58
CA LEU A 33 17.65 -16.76 -36.64
C LEU A 33 16.69 -16.70 -35.45
N ILE A 34 16.04 -17.82 -35.09
CA ILE A 34 15.16 -17.93 -33.93
C ILE A 34 15.94 -17.66 -32.64
N LEU A 35 17.15 -18.20 -32.49
CA LEU A 35 17.98 -17.97 -31.31
C LEU A 35 18.45 -16.52 -31.22
N ILE A 36 18.82 -15.88 -32.33
CA ILE A 36 19.22 -14.47 -32.37
C ILE A 36 18.02 -13.56 -32.06
N LEU A 37 16.83 -13.84 -32.63
CA LEU A 37 15.61 -13.09 -32.32
C LEU A 37 15.20 -13.29 -30.85
N SER A 38 15.25 -14.52 -30.35
CA SER A 38 14.98 -14.83 -28.94
C SER A 38 15.95 -14.09 -28.02
N PHE A 39 17.25 -14.14 -28.32
CA PHE A 39 18.28 -13.44 -27.55
C PHE A 39 18.12 -11.92 -27.65
N GLY A 40 17.78 -11.38 -28.82
CA GLY A 40 17.50 -9.96 -29.03
C GLY A 40 16.27 -9.50 -28.24
N LEU A 41 15.19 -10.27 -28.23
CA LEU A 41 13.98 -9.99 -27.45
C LEU A 41 14.23 -10.10 -25.94
N VAL A 42 15.00 -11.10 -25.48
CA VAL A 42 15.38 -11.24 -24.07
C VAL A 42 16.33 -10.11 -23.65
N SER A 43 17.30 -9.75 -24.49
CA SER A 43 18.22 -8.65 -24.20
C SER A 43 17.50 -7.31 -24.21
N TYR A 44 16.56 -7.09 -25.12
CA TYR A 44 15.70 -5.91 -25.14
C TYR A 44 14.80 -5.85 -23.92
N SER A 45 14.18 -6.98 -23.53
CA SER A 45 13.40 -7.10 -22.29
C SER A 45 14.25 -6.72 -21.07
N LEU A 46 15.45 -7.30 -20.91
CA LEU A 46 16.37 -6.98 -19.82
C LEU A 46 16.87 -5.54 -19.85
N LEU A 47 17.07 -4.94 -21.03
CA LEU A 47 17.49 -3.54 -21.17
C LEU A 47 16.33 -2.55 -20.96
N SER A 48 15.10 -2.95 -21.27
CA SER A 48 13.90 -2.12 -21.07
C SER A 48 13.51 -1.96 -19.60
N HIS A 49 14.02 -2.83 -18.72
CA HIS A 49 13.86 -2.71 -17.27
C HIS A 49 14.78 -1.66 -16.62
N PHE A 50 15.79 -1.14 -17.33
CA PHE A 50 16.55 0.01 -16.84
C PHE A 50 15.74 1.29 -17.07
N LYS A 51 14.93 1.66 -16.07
CA LYS A 51 14.33 2.99 -16.01
C LYS A 51 15.45 4.03 -16.02
N SER A 52 15.59 4.76 -17.13
CA SER A 52 16.50 5.90 -17.23
C SER A 52 16.17 6.93 -16.15
N PRO A 53 17.16 7.57 -15.50
CA PRO A 53 16.95 8.68 -14.58
C PRO A 53 16.12 9.84 -15.19
N ALA A 54 16.06 9.93 -16.54
CA ALA A 54 15.29 10.93 -17.26
C ALA A 54 13.77 10.82 -17.08
N VAL A 55 13.24 9.66 -16.68
CA VAL A 55 11.78 9.49 -16.42
C VAL A 55 11.30 10.42 -15.30
N LYS A 56 12.19 10.82 -14.37
CA LYS A 56 11.85 11.75 -13.28
C LYS A 56 11.78 13.23 -13.70
N GLN A 57 12.08 13.58 -14.95
CA GLN A 57 12.10 14.97 -15.44
C GLN A 57 11.29 15.18 -16.73
N HIS A 58 10.20 14.44 -16.94
CA HIS A 58 9.30 14.72 -18.06
C HIS A 58 8.44 15.96 -17.74
N LEU A 59 8.88 17.12 -18.23
CA LEU A 59 8.03 18.28 -18.40
C LEU A 59 6.94 17.93 -19.43
N GLY A 60 5.67 18.01 -19.02
CA GLY A 60 4.56 17.75 -19.93
C GLY A 60 4.58 18.72 -21.12
N TRP A 61 4.16 18.28 -22.30
CA TRP A 61 4.17 19.09 -23.54
C TRP A 61 3.31 20.38 -23.50
N GLN A 62 2.39 20.50 -22.53
CA GLN A 62 1.63 21.73 -22.20
C GLN A 62 2.15 22.44 -20.94
N SER A 63 3.37 22.09 -20.54
CA SER A 63 4.33 22.81 -19.71
C SER A 63 4.36 24.32 -19.90
N TRP A 64 3.64 25.16 -19.14
CA TRP A 64 3.91 26.60 -19.16
C TRP A 64 4.63 26.98 -17.88
N ASP A 65 5.90 27.38 -17.98
CA ASP A 65 6.50 28.27 -16.99
C ASP A 65 5.86 29.65 -17.19
N ILE A 66 5.26 30.21 -16.14
CA ILE A 66 4.82 31.61 -16.15
C ILE A 66 6.09 32.46 -16.02
N VAL A 67 6.57 33.02 -17.13
CA VAL A 67 7.66 34.00 -17.11
C VAL A 67 7.07 35.36 -16.71
N GLU A 68 7.23 35.76 -15.44
CA GLU A 68 6.99 37.15 -15.04
C GLU A 68 8.06 38.05 -15.67
N MET A 69 7.66 38.79 -16.71
CA MET A 69 8.52 39.78 -17.33
C MET A 69 8.46 41.09 -16.55
N SER A 70 9.23 41.18 -15.45
CA SER A 70 9.40 42.47 -14.78
C SER A 70 10.27 43.39 -15.64
N THR A 71 9.69 44.49 -16.11
CA THR A 71 10.41 45.50 -16.89
C THR A 71 11.11 46.46 -15.93
N SER A 72 12.42 46.27 -15.71
CA SER A 72 13.24 47.29 -15.07
C SER A 72 13.72 48.30 -16.11
N LYS A 73 13.47 49.59 -15.84
CA LYS A 73 14.02 50.72 -16.59
C LYS A 73 15.51 50.85 -16.29
N SER A 74 16.37 50.22 -17.10
CA SER A 74 17.72 50.68 -17.48
C SER A 74 18.40 49.54 -18.24
N GLY A 75 19.19 49.88 -19.26
CA GLY A 75 19.66 48.96 -20.28
C GLY A 75 20.59 47.84 -19.82
N SER A 76 20.54 46.77 -20.62
CA SER A 76 21.53 45.69 -20.80
C SER A 76 22.09 45.06 -19.53
N ASP A 77 21.37 44.07 -18.99
CA ASP A 77 21.87 42.70 -18.79
C ASP A 77 20.70 41.80 -18.34
N VAL A 78 20.48 40.68 -19.04
CA VAL A 78 19.49 39.66 -18.67
C VAL A 78 20.15 38.72 -17.66
N VAL A 79 19.90 38.93 -16.37
CA VAL A 79 20.30 38.00 -15.31
C VAL A 79 19.11 37.13 -14.96
N ILE A 80 19.23 35.82 -15.19
CA ILE A 80 18.32 34.82 -14.67
C ILE A 80 18.69 34.60 -13.20
N SER A 81 17.95 35.21 -12.27
CA SER A 81 18.00 34.85 -10.85
C SER A 81 16.74 34.09 -10.49
N GLY A 82 16.87 32.80 -10.15
CA GLY A 82 15.83 32.06 -9.45
C GLY A 82 15.64 32.68 -8.07
N SER A 83 14.46 33.22 -7.82
CA SER A 83 14.09 33.76 -6.50
C SER A 83 13.74 32.59 -5.58
N GLU A 84 14.50 32.44 -4.49
CA GLU A 84 14.25 31.54 -3.34
C GLU A 84 13.07 32.01 -2.45
N ASN A 85 12.06 32.66 -3.00
CA ASN A 85 10.83 32.96 -2.28
C ASN A 85 9.72 32.03 -2.79
N GLY A 86 9.41 31.03 -1.96
CA GLY A 86 8.46 29.95 -2.22
C GLY A 86 7.00 30.38 -2.35
N THR A 87 6.64 30.97 -3.48
CA THR A 87 5.29 30.85 -4.04
C THR A 87 5.30 29.70 -5.05
N GLY A 88 5.11 28.48 -4.54
CA GLY A 88 5.15 27.25 -5.32
C GLY A 88 3.90 27.08 -6.17
N HIS A 89 3.85 27.72 -7.34
CA HIS A 89 2.89 27.33 -8.37
C HIS A 89 3.26 25.94 -8.90
N MET A 90 2.48 24.91 -8.57
CA MET A 90 2.73 23.57 -9.06
C MET A 90 2.52 23.48 -10.57
N ALA A 91 3.47 22.89 -11.28
CA ALA A 91 3.22 22.31 -12.58
C ALA A 91 2.21 21.17 -12.42
N SER A 92 1.04 21.24 -13.08
CA SER A 92 0.13 20.09 -13.12
C SER A 92 0.90 18.83 -13.56
N ILE A 93 0.60 17.70 -12.90
CA ILE A 93 1.10 16.36 -13.24
C ILE A 93 1.06 16.16 -14.76
N PRO A 94 2.06 15.51 -15.39
CA PRO A 94 2.08 15.30 -16.83
C PRO A 94 0.75 14.71 -17.32
N ILE A 95 0.01 15.50 -18.10
CA ILE A 95 -1.31 15.10 -18.64
C ILE A 95 -1.23 13.97 -19.67
N GLU A 96 -0.02 13.50 -19.99
CA GLU A 96 0.27 12.44 -20.95
C GLU A 96 0.43 11.06 -20.28
N ASN A 97 0.52 11.01 -18.95
CA ASN A 97 0.66 9.78 -18.20
C ASN A 97 -0.65 9.43 -17.51
N TRP A 98 -1.00 8.15 -17.54
CA TRP A 98 -2.07 7.64 -16.72
C TRP A 98 -1.54 7.47 -15.30
N ASP A 99 -2.07 8.28 -14.37
CA ASP A 99 -1.86 8.10 -12.94
C ASP A 99 -3.22 8.24 -12.24
N PRO A 100 -3.83 7.13 -11.82
CA PRO A 100 -5.16 7.14 -11.24
C PRO A 100 -5.20 7.71 -9.82
N LEU A 101 -4.05 7.96 -9.18
CA LEU A 101 -3.99 8.67 -7.89
C LEU A 101 -3.69 10.17 -8.05
N ALA A 102 -3.20 10.58 -9.23
CA ALA A 102 -2.94 11.98 -9.55
C ALA A 102 -4.22 12.82 -9.53
N LEU A 103 -4.16 14.00 -8.92
CA LEU A 103 -5.21 15.00 -9.01
C LEU A 103 -5.02 15.83 -10.28
N HIS A 104 -6.07 15.93 -11.10
CA HIS A 104 -6.02 16.64 -12.39
C HIS A 104 -6.98 17.82 -12.40
N THR A 105 -6.48 19.01 -12.76
CA THR A 105 -7.28 20.24 -12.82
C THR A 105 -8.14 20.36 -14.08
N THR A 106 -8.20 19.33 -14.93
CA THR A 106 -8.93 19.36 -16.20
C THR A 106 -9.53 18.01 -16.54
N GLY A 107 -10.72 18.04 -17.15
CA GLY A 107 -11.44 16.85 -17.58
C GLY A 107 -10.90 16.22 -18.85
N LEU A 108 -11.44 15.05 -19.17
CA LEU A 108 -11.16 14.32 -20.40
C LEU A 108 -11.91 14.96 -21.59
N THR A 109 -11.35 14.89 -22.79
CA THR A 109 -12.00 15.44 -24.01
C THR A 109 -12.50 14.37 -24.98
N GLU A 110 -11.89 13.19 -24.94
CA GLU A 110 -12.21 12.09 -25.86
C GLU A 110 -11.81 10.76 -25.22
N ILE A 111 -12.56 9.70 -25.53
CA ILE A 111 -12.29 8.33 -25.10
C ILE A 111 -12.41 7.36 -26.28
N ALA A 112 -11.56 6.35 -26.30
CA ALA A 112 -11.51 5.31 -27.31
C ALA A 112 -11.13 3.96 -26.69
N VAL A 113 -11.50 2.88 -27.36
CA VAL A 113 -11.08 1.52 -27.07
C VAL A 113 -10.22 1.05 -28.23
N ALA A 114 -9.03 0.51 -27.98
CA ALA A 114 -8.20 -0.02 -29.05
C ALA A 114 -7.61 -1.40 -28.69
N PRO A 115 -7.77 -2.40 -29.58
CA PRO A 115 -7.10 -3.68 -29.43
C PRO A 115 -5.63 -3.59 -29.84
N CYS A 116 -4.77 -4.37 -29.22
CA CYS A 116 -3.39 -4.53 -29.66
C CYS A 116 -2.89 -5.97 -29.56
N TYR A 117 -2.33 -6.48 -30.66
CA TYR A 117 -1.72 -7.82 -30.73
C TYR A 117 -0.37 -7.90 -30.03
N PHE A 118 0.24 -6.75 -29.70
CA PHE A 118 1.51 -6.67 -29.01
C PHE A 118 1.31 -6.04 -27.62
N PRO A 119 2.23 -6.30 -26.66
CA PRO A 119 2.17 -5.67 -25.36
C PRO A 119 2.18 -4.14 -25.48
N PRO A 120 1.12 -3.43 -25.06
CA PRO A 120 0.95 -2.02 -25.36
C PRO A 120 1.95 -1.11 -24.62
N TYR A 121 2.54 -1.60 -23.53
CA TYR A 121 3.62 -0.91 -22.82
C TYR A 121 4.96 -0.95 -23.58
N LEU A 122 5.16 -1.89 -24.51
CA LEU A 122 6.35 -1.95 -25.37
C LEU A 122 6.16 -1.26 -26.72
N PHE A 123 4.92 -1.17 -27.19
CA PHE A 123 4.57 -0.62 -28.51
C PHE A 123 3.46 0.43 -28.44
N PRO A 124 3.60 1.49 -27.62
CA PRO A 124 2.52 2.44 -27.35
C PRO A 124 1.98 3.10 -28.62
N GLU A 125 2.86 3.56 -29.53
CA GLU A 125 2.46 4.22 -30.78
C GLU A 125 1.71 3.30 -31.75
N HIS A 126 1.98 1.99 -31.72
CA HIS A 126 1.32 1.03 -32.61
C HIS A 126 -0.02 0.54 -32.05
N CYS A 127 -0.19 0.62 -30.73
CA CYS A 127 -1.39 0.18 -30.03
C CYS A 127 -2.38 1.33 -29.78
N SER A 128 -1.92 2.58 -29.84
CA SER A 128 -2.78 3.76 -29.66
C SER A 128 -3.71 3.97 -30.86
N PRO A 129 -4.92 4.52 -30.65
CA PRO A 129 -5.77 4.95 -31.75
C PRO A 129 -5.06 5.96 -32.66
N GLU A 130 -5.49 6.04 -33.93
CA GLU A 130 -4.95 7.01 -34.88
C GLU A 130 -5.06 8.45 -34.35
N THR A 131 -4.06 9.27 -34.64
CA THR A 131 -4.03 10.68 -34.26
C THR A 131 -3.30 11.55 -35.28
N THR A 132 -3.53 12.85 -35.23
CA THR A 132 -2.80 13.87 -36.00
C THR A 132 -2.29 14.99 -35.08
N PRO A 133 -1.25 15.74 -35.46
CA PRO A 133 -0.78 16.88 -34.68
C PRO A 133 -1.86 17.92 -34.37
N GLU A 134 -2.82 18.11 -35.28
CA GLU A 134 -3.96 19.00 -35.09
C GLU A 134 -4.91 18.49 -34.01
N LEU A 135 -5.23 17.18 -34.03
CA LEU A 135 -6.05 16.55 -32.99
C LEU A 135 -5.36 16.58 -31.63
N ASP A 136 -4.06 16.29 -31.59
CA ASP A 136 -3.27 16.36 -30.35
C ASP A 136 -3.25 17.78 -29.79
N LYS A 137 -3.15 18.81 -30.65
CA LYS A 137 -3.22 20.22 -30.21
C LYS A 137 -4.62 20.63 -29.71
N LEU A 138 -5.68 20.07 -30.28
CA LEU A 138 -7.06 20.41 -29.93
C LEU A 138 -7.53 19.67 -28.68
N LYS A 139 -7.36 18.35 -28.66
CA LYS A 139 -7.92 17.45 -27.64
C LYS A 139 -6.87 16.92 -26.66
N GLY A 140 -5.60 16.98 -27.02
CA GLY A 140 -4.52 16.35 -26.29
C GLY A 140 -4.08 15.03 -26.91
N LYS A 141 -2.91 14.53 -26.49
CA LYS A 141 -2.42 13.22 -26.91
C LYS A 141 -3.22 12.09 -26.26
N TRP A 142 -3.16 10.92 -26.87
CA TRP A 142 -3.70 9.71 -26.27
C TRP A 142 -2.91 9.30 -25.04
N VAL A 143 -3.65 9.07 -23.96
CA VAL A 143 -3.19 8.48 -22.71
C VAL A 143 -3.84 7.11 -22.58
N ARG A 144 -3.05 6.09 -22.29
CA ARG A 144 -3.52 4.71 -22.15
C ARG A 144 -3.80 4.40 -20.69
N VAL A 145 -5.00 3.92 -20.39
CA VAL A 145 -5.29 3.24 -19.13
C VAL A 145 -4.57 1.90 -19.16
N GLU A 146 -3.59 1.70 -18.26
CA GLU A 146 -2.63 0.59 -18.38
C GLU A 146 -3.25 -0.79 -18.21
N ARG A 147 -4.34 -0.85 -17.44
CA ARG A 147 -5.09 -2.07 -17.14
C ARG A 147 -5.82 -2.59 -18.37
N ASP A 148 -5.70 -3.90 -18.60
CA ASP A 148 -6.21 -4.61 -19.76
C ASP A 148 -7.67 -5.06 -19.54
N LEU A 149 -8.58 -4.61 -20.40
CA LEU A 149 -9.98 -5.02 -20.40
C LEU A 149 -10.15 -6.53 -20.65
N ASN A 150 -9.18 -7.12 -21.35
CA ASN A 150 -9.19 -8.51 -21.73
C ASN A 150 -8.39 -9.39 -20.76
N ILE A 151 -8.03 -8.90 -19.58
CA ILE A 151 -7.25 -9.68 -18.61
C ILE A 151 -7.89 -11.06 -18.39
N ARG A 152 -7.08 -12.12 -18.47
CA ARG A 152 -7.48 -13.55 -18.33
C ARG A 152 -8.45 -14.11 -19.38
N THR A 153 -9.14 -13.29 -20.18
CA THR A 153 -10.08 -13.75 -21.22
C THR A 153 -9.63 -13.44 -22.65
N GLY A 154 -8.56 -12.66 -22.80
CA GLY A 154 -8.07 -12.10 -24.04
C GLY A 154 -7.24 -13.03 -24.90
N LEU A 155 -7.45 -12.95 -26.20
CA LEU A 155 -6.52 -13.39 -27.24
C LEU A 155 -5.49 -12.30 -27.58
N TRP A 156 -5.82 -11.04 -27.29
CA TRP A 156 -4.96 -9.86 -27.43
C TRP A 156 -5.36 -8.79 -26.41
N TYR A 157 -4.49 -7.80 -26.21
CA TYR A 157 -4.72 -6.70 -25.26
C TYR A 157 -5.84 -5.79 -25.74
N LEU A 158 -6.63 -5.27 -24.83
CA LEU A 158 -7.66 -4.29 -25.11
C LEU A 158 -7.61 -3.21 -24.04
N ASN A 159 -7.26 -1.98 -24.43
CA ASN A 159 -7.12 -0.89 -23.48
C ASN A 159 -8.08 0.26 -23.80
N ILE A 160 -8.43 0.98 -22.74
CA ILE A 160 -9.04 2.30 -22.85
C ILE A 160 -7.94 3.33 -23.10
N TYR A 161 -8.24 4.26 -23.99
CA TYR A 161 -7.43 5.45 -24.25
C TYR A 161 -8.30 6.68 -24.04
N TYR A 162 -7.76 7.71 -23.43
CA TYR A 162 -8.41 9.02 -23.34
C TYR A 162 -7.49 10.14 -23.79
N ARG A 163 -8.07 11.31 -24.07
CA ARG A 163 -7.33 12.55 -24.29
C ARG A 163 -7.68 13.58 -23.23
N ARG A 164 -6.70 14.44 -22.93
CA ARG A 164 -6.82 15.54 -21.97
C ARG A 164 -6.05 16.75 -22.48
N THR A 165 -6.62 17.94 -22.34
CA THR A 165 -5.99 19.21 -22.75
C THR A 165 -6.22 20.31 -21.73
N ARG A 166 -5.30 21.26 -21.63
CA ARG A 166 -5.45 22.45 -20.79
C ARG A 166 -6.24 23.59 -21.42
N ARG A 167 -6.74 23.40 -22.64
CA ARG A 167 -7.55 24.39 -23.35
C ARG A 167 -8.88 24.65 -22.65
N LEU A 168 -9.23 25.93 -22.52
CA LEU A 168 -10.49 26.39 -21.92
C LEU A 168 -11.67 26.34 -22.90
N ASP A 169 -11.38 26.28 -24.21
CA ASP A 169 -12.37 26.20 -25.28
C ASP A 169 -12.67 24.75 -25.72
N ALA A 170 -12.10 23.76 -25.04
CA ALA A 170 -12.37 22.35 -25.31
C ALA A 170 -13.64 21.90 -24.57
N ASP A 171 -14.50 21.13 -25.23
CA ASP A 171 -15.59 20.44 -24.56
C ASP A 171 -15.04 19.28 -23.71
N LEU A 172 -15.55 19.13 -22.48
CA LEU A 172 -15.11 18.11 -21.53
C LEU A 172 -16.16 17.02 -21.37
N ILE A 173 -15.71 15.79 -21.18
CA ILE A 173 -16.57 14.62 -20.95
C ILE A 173 -17.25 14.76 -19.58
N THR A 174 -18.57 14.67 -19.57
CA THR A 174 -19.39 14.68 -18.35
C THR A 174 -19.95 13.31 -18.02
N ASP A 175 -20.12 12.42 -19.00
CA ASP A 175 -20.75 11.11 -18.76
C ASP A 175 -20.18 10.06 -19.69
N ILE A 176 -20.13 8.82 -19.20
CA ILE A 176 -19.74 7.63 -19.96
C ILE A 176 -20.73 6.52 -19.62
N GLN A 177 -21.15 5.77 -20.64
CA GLN A 177 -21.96 4.57 -20.47
C GLN A 177 -21.55 3.45 -21.44
N ILE A 178 -21.77 2.21 -21.04
CA ILE A 178 -21.63 1.01 -21.89
C ILE A 178 -22.98 0.71 -22.55
N VAL A 179 -22.96 0.47 -23.85
CA VAL A 179 -24.16 0.21 -24.65
C VAL A 179 -23.95 -1.03 -25.54
N PRO A 180 -24.90 -2.00 -25.51
CA PRO A 180 -24.91 -3.10 -26.48
C PRO A 180 -25.14 -2.62 -27.90
N GLU A 181 -24.48 -3.26 -28.87
CA GLU A 181 -24.69 -2.98 -30.30
C GLU A 181 -25.40 -4.17 -31.00
N PRO A 182 -26.56 -3.95 -31.63
CA PRO A 182 -27.30 -2.68 -31.73
C PRO A 182 -28.06 -2.34 -30.42
N PRO A 183 -28.22 -1.04 -30.08
CA PRO A 183 -28.98 -0.63 -28.91
C PRO A 183 -30.49 -0.88 -29.07
N SER A 184 -31.21 -0.89 -27.94
CA SER A 184 -32.68 -0.93 -27.95
C SER A 184 -33.25 0.34 -28.60
N LYS A 185 -34.49 0.29 -29.09
CA LYS A 185 -35.13 1.44 -29.75
C LYS A 185 -35.23 2.68 -28.84
N GLU A 186 -35.50 2.46 -27.57
CA GLU A 186 -35.59 3.51 -26.55
C GLU A 186 -34.21 4.14 -26.33
N LEU A 187 -33.19 3.30 -26.13
CA LEU A 187 -31.81 3.77 -25.92
C LEU A 187 -31.24 4.46 -27.16
N GLN A 188 -31.53 3.98 -28.36
CA GLN A 188 -31.11 4.63 -29.60
C GLN A 188 -31.67 6.06 -29.69
N TYR A 189 -32.94 6.28 -29.34
CA TYR A 189 -33.54 7.61 -29.32
C TYR A 189 -32.84 8.54 -28.33
N ASP A 190 -32.53 8.03 -27.13
CA ASP A 190 -31.82 8.80 -26.10
C ASP A 190 -30.37 9.13 -26.51
N LEU A 191 -29.68 8.21 -27.17
CA LEU A 191 -28.32 8.44 -27.67
C LEU A 191 -28.29 9.50 -28.77
N GLU A 192 -29.22 9.43 -29.73
CA GLU A 192 -29.31 10.38 -30.86
C GLU A 192 -29.72 11.78 -30.42
N ASN A 193 -30.64 11.90 -29.45
CA ASN A 193 -31.20 13.20 -29.02
C ASN A 193 -30.52 13.76 -27.76
N GLY A 194 -29.79 12.94 -27.00
CA GLY A 194 -29.19 13.30 -25.72
C GLY A 194 -27.76 13.86 -25.80
N GLY A 195 -27.24 14.10 -27.01
CA GLY A 195 -25.89 14.62 -27.22
C GLY A 195 -24.78 13.59 -26.97
N TRP A 196 -25.10 12.29 -27.06
CA TRP A 196 -24.14 11.22 -26.88
C TRP A 196 -23.28 11.02 -28.13
N GLN A 197 -22.00 10.75 -27.91
CA GLN A 197 -21.02 10.45 -28.94
C GLN A 197 -20.53 9.02 -28.75
N LYS A 198 -20.52 8.25 -29.84
CA LYS A 198 -20.01 6.87 -29.84
C LYS A 198 -18.49 6.89 -29.87
N ALA A 199 -17.86 6.26 -28.87
CA ALA A 199 -16.42 6.05 -28.87
C ALA A 199 -16.02 5.01 -29.93
N SER A 200 -14.80 5.14 -30.46
CA SER A 200 -14.24 4.14 -31.37
C SER A 200 -13.87 2.86 -30.61
N GLY A 201 -13.99 1.70 -31.29
CA GLY A 201 -13.57 0.41 -30.75
C GLY A 201 -14.66 -0.38 -30.01
N ASN A 202 -14.49 -1.70 -29.97
CA ASN A 202 -15.45 -2.65 -29.39
C ASN A 202 -14.87 -3.16 -28.06
N LEU A 203 -15.66 -3.09 -26.99
CA LEU A 203 -15.29 -3.54 -25.65
C LEU A 203 -15.11 -5.06 -25.53
N HIS A 204 -15.62 -5.83 -26.50
CA HIS A 204 -15.48 -7.28 -26.59
C HIS A 204 -14.51 -7.74 -27.71
N SER A 205 -13.71 -6.83 -28.25
CA SER A 205 -12.69 -7.19 -29.23
C SER A 205 -11.62 -8.09 -28.61
N GLY A 206 -11.46 -9.31 -29.14
CA GLY A 206 -10.40 -10.23 -28.70
C GLY A 206 -10.70 -11.07 -27.47
N VAL A 207 -11.95 -11.07 -27.00
CA VAL A 207 -12.37 -11.92 -25.88
C VAL A 207 -12.72 -13.34 -26.38
N TRP A 208 -12.33 -14.36 -25.63
CA TRP A 208 -12.77 -15.74 -25.83
C TRP A 208 -13.56 -16.29 -24.63
N PRO A 209 -14.76 -16.87 -24.84
CA PRO A 209 -15.51 -16.97 -26.10
C PRO A 209 -15.96 -15.61 -26.63
N SER A 210 -16.18 -15.51 -27.94
CA SER A 210 -16.68 -14.28 -28.57
C SER A 210 -18.02 -13.86 -27.96
N ARG A 211 -18.17 -12.55 -27.72
CA ARG A 211 -19.36 -11.93 -27.14
C ARG A 211 -19.99 -10.94 -28.12
N PRO A 212 -21.30 -10.64 -27.99
CA PRO A 212 -21.95 -9.56 -28.73
C PRO A 212 -21.19 -8.24 -28.57
N GLU A 213 -21.25 -7.37 -29.56
CA GLU A 213 -20.54 -6.11 -29.51
C GLU A 213 -21.09 -5.18 -28.44
N GLU A 214 -20.18 -4.52 -27.70
CA GLU A 214 -20.51 -3.45 -26.77
C GLU A 214 -19.62 -2.24 -27.04
N ARG A 215 -20.18 -1.05 -26.88
CA ARG A 215 -19.57 0.23 -27.25
C ARG A 215 -19.66 1.21 -26.09
N LEU A 216 -18.62 2.02 -25.93
CA LEU A 216 -18.69 3.18 -25.05
C LEU A 216 -19.37 4.33 -25.77
N TRP A 217 -20.23 5.03 -25.03
CA TRP A 217 -20.78 6.31 -25.42
C TRP A 217 -20.45 7.34 -24.35
N TYR A 218 -20.17 8.56 -24.76
CA TYR A 218 -19.86 9.66 -23.84
C TYR A 218 -20.56 10.96 -24.25
N ARG A 219 -20.82 11.83 -23.27
CA ARG A 219 -21.32 13.20 -23.51
C ARG A 219 -20.23 14.20 -23.22
N THR A 220 -20.26 15.31 -23.95
CA THR A 220 -19.37 16.44 -23.69
C THR A 220 -20.17 17.72 -23.46
N LYS A 221 -19.59 18.64 -22.68
CA LYS A 221 -20.15 19.96 -22.42
C LYS A 221 -19.05 21.02 -22.52
N SER A 222 -19.39 22.17 -23.09
CA SER A 222 -18.49 23.33 -23.10
C SER A 222 -18.27 23.86 -21.69
N GLN A 223 -17.05 24.31 -21.41
CA GLN A 223 -16.66 24.84 -20.11
C GLN A 223 -17.39 26.18 -19.85
N GLY A 224 -18.09 26.29 -18.72
CA GLY A 224 -18.70 27.54 -18.28
C GLY A 224 -17.70 28.48 -17.61
N TRP A 225 -18.07 29.75 -17.44
CA TRP A 225 -17.24 30.71 -16.69
C TRP A 225 -16.92 30.24 -15.25
N ASP A 226 -17.87 29.59 -14.59
CA ASP A 226 -17.68 29.06 -13.23
C ASP A 226 -16.68 27.88 -13.19
N ASP A 227 -16.62 27.07 -14.26
CA ASP A 227 -15.68 25.96 -14.36
C ASP A 227 -14.26 26.47 -14.62
N ILE A 228 -14.14 27.49 -15.47
CA ILE A 228 -12.86 28.18 -15.76
C ILE A 228 -12.32 28.89 -14.52
N TRP A 229 -13.19 29.59 -13.76
CA TRP A 229 -12.81 30.25 -12.52
C TRP A 229 -12.35 29.26 -11.46
N ARG A 230 -13.11 28.17 -11.22
CA ARG A 230 -12.72 27.13 -10.25
C ARG A 230 -11.38 26.49 -10.60
N ARG A 231 -11.11 26.28 -11.89
CA ARG A 231 -9.82 25.78 -12.37
C ARG A 231 -8.67 26.74 -12.10
N GLN A 232 -8.86 28.04 -12.28
CA GLN A 232 -7.84 29.06 -12.01
C GLN A 232 -7.58 29.23 -10.49
N VAL A 233 -8.62 29.11 -9.67
CA VAL A 233 -8.47 29.15 -8.20
C VAL A 233 -7.72 27.91 -7.70
N ALA A 234 -7.98 26.74 -8.27
CA ALA A 234 -7.29 25.50 -7.92
C ALA A 234 -5.80 25.47 -8.33
N ASP A 235 -5.45 26.13 -9.43
CA ASP A 235 -4.03 26.31 -9.82
C ASP A 235 -3.29 27.24 -8.83
N ASN A 236 -4.04 28.05 -8.09
CA ASN A 236 -3.54 28.95 -7.04
C ASN A 236 -3.67 28.37 -5.61
N SER A 237 -4.48 27.33 -5.36
CA SER A 237 -4.55 26.65 -4.06
C SER A 237 -3.42 25.62 -3.97
N THR A 238 -2.26 26.11 -3.54
CA THR A 238 -1.02 25.32 -3.40
C THR A 238 -1.06 24.28 -2.26
N GLU A 239 -2.20 24.13 -1.56
CA GLU A 239 -2.32 23.36 -0.31
C GLU A 239 -3.00 21.99 -0.47
N ASP A 240 -3.63 21.70 -1.62
CA ASP A 240 -4.50 20.52 -1.77
C ASP A 240 -3.79 19.24 -2.27
N VAL A 241 -2.49 19.29 -2.54
CA VAL A 241 -1.70 18.09 -2.89
C VAL A 241 -1.16 17.46 -1.63
N ILE A 242 -1.47 16.18 -1.44
CA ILE A 242 -0.82 15.33 -0.44
C ILE A 242 0.64 15.20 -0.88
N PRO A 243 1.62 15.79 -0.16
CA PRO A 243 3.02 15.54 -0.46
C PRO A 243 3.28 14.04 -0.33
N GLU A 244 4.08 13.46 -1.23
CA GLU A 244 4.59 12.10 -1.00
C GLU A 244 5.41 12.14 0.29
N ASP A 245 4.83 11.65 1.39
CA ASP A 245 5.49 11.57 2.68
C ASP A 245 6.53 10.45 2.63
N ASP A 246 7.79 10.85 2.55
CA ASP A 246 8.96 9.98 2.60
C ASP A 246 9.29 9.51 4.03
N GLY A 247 8.40 9.76 5.00
CA GLY A 247 8.53 9.24 6.35
C GLY A 247 9.67 9.86 7.17
N GLU A 248 10.27 10.97 6.72
CA GLU A 248 11.32 11.68 7.47
C GLU A 248 10.76 12.48 8.67
N THR A 249 9.44 12.68 8.75
CA THR A 249 8.83 13.53 9.79
C THR A 249 8.11 12.74 10.90
N SER A 250 8.64 12.81 12.11
CA SER A 250 8.16 12.08 13.31
C SER A 250 6.80 12.52 13.87
N ASN A 251 6.33 13.72 13.49
CA ASN A 251 5.24 14.40 14.19
C ASN A 251 3.85 13.98 13.71
N GLY A 252 3.73 13.00 12.82
CA GLY A 252 2.42 12.67 12.26
C GLY A 252 1.80 13.84 11.47
N SER A 253 2.58 14.88 11.14
CA SER A 253 2.11 16.10 10.47
C SER A 253 1.87 15.84 8.99
N VAL A 254 0.90 14.98 8.75
CA VAL A 254 -0.10 15.33 7.76
C VAL A 254 -0.73 16.61 8.32
N GLU A 255 -0.33 17.78 7.80
CA GLU A 255 -0.95 19.07 8.17
C GLU A 255 -2.46 18.84 8.27
N PRO A 256 -3.08 19.01 9.45
CA PRO A 256 -4.52 18.92 9.57
C PRO A 256 -5.07 20.02 8.67
N ILE A 257 -5.98 19.68 7.75
CA ILE A 257 -6.89 20.69 7.22
C ILE A 257 -7.53 21.29 8.47
N GLN A 258 -7.28 22.57 8.73
CA GLN A 258 -7.87 23.28 9.86
C GLN A 258 -9.35 22.92 9.90
N SER A 259 -9.81 22.48 11.07
CA SER A 259 -11.21 22.14 11.32
C SER A 259 -12.13 23.19 10.72
N GLY A 260 -12.75 22.86 9.59
CA GLY A 260 -13.49 23.85 8.81
C GLY A 260 -13.63 23.39 7.38
N GLU A 261 -14.71 22.66 7.13
CA GLU A 261 -15.15 22.21 5.82
C GLU A 261 -14.32 21.04 5.27
N SER A 262 -14.96 19.88 5.19
CA SER A 262 -14.87 19.11 3.95
C SER A 262 -15.20 20.10 2.84
N ASN A 263 -14.20 20.81 2.33
CA ASN A 263 -14.32 21.49 1.07
C ASN A 263 -14.47 20.33 0.09
N LYS A 264 -15.73 19.91 -0.11
CA LYS A 264 -16.18 19.43 -1.41
C LYS A 264 -15.82 20.56 -2.36
N VAL A 265 -14.56 20.63 -2.76
CA VAL A 265 -14.20 21.39 -3.93
C VAL A 265 -14.85 20.58 -5.05
N GLU A 266 -16.10 20.92 -5.35
CA GLU A 266 -16.81 20.36 -6.48
C GLU A 266 -16.11 20.90 -7.74
N TYR A 267 -15.13 20.13 -8.18
CA TYR A 267 -14.33 20.36 -9.37
C TYR A 267 -15.15 20.06 -10.63
N GLY A 268 -16.17 20.88 -10.89
CA GLY A 268 -17.09 20.70 -12.01
C GLY A 268 -17.79 19.33 -12.03
N ASP A 269 -18.64 19.11 -13.02
CA ASP A 269 -19.31 17.82 -13.24
C ASP A 269 -18.66 17.05 -14.40
N TYR A 270 -17.36 17.23 -14.59
CA TYR A 270 -16.60 16.55 -15.63
C TYR A 270 -15.78 15.40 -15.06
N ILE A 271 -15.60 14.39 -15.90
CA ILE A 271 -14.78 13.23 -15.61
C ILE A 271 -13.32 13.65 -15.72
N THR A 272 -12.58 13.51 -14.63
CA THR A 272 -11.15 13.79 -14.56
C THR A 272 -10.32 12.56 -14.87
N GLU A 273 -10.77 11.37 -14.52
CA GLU A 273 -10.00 10.14 -14.71
C GLU A 273 -10.89 8.92 -15.01
N VAL A 274 -10.34 7.94 -15.73
CA VAL A 274 -10.99 6.66 -16.04
C VAL A 274 -10.07 5.53 -15.57
N ASP A 275 -10.66 4.50 -14.96
CA ASP A 275 -9.96 3.29 -14.53
C ASP A 275 -10.70 2.03 -14.99
N VAL A 276 -9.96 0.95 -15.14
CA VAL A 276 -10.51 -0.40 -15.34
C VAL A 276 -10.53 -1.10 -14.00
N ILE A 277 -11.64 -1.71 -13.65
CA ILE A 277 -11.78 -2.40 -12.35
C ILE A 277 -11.91 -3.90 -12.60
N TYR A 278 -11.20 -4.68 -11.78
CA TYR A 278 -11.31 -6.13 -11.76
C TYR A 278 -11.99 -6.57 -10.48
N GLY A 279 -12.91 -7.52 -10.59
CA GLY A 279 -13.74 -7.96 -9.46
C GLY A 279 -15.02 -7.12 -9.30
N ASP A 280 -15.87 -7.58 -8.38
CA ASP A 280 -17.20 -7.03 -8.13
C ASP A 280 -17.24 -6.03 -6.97
N ASP A 281 -16.15 -5.92 -6.22
CA ASP A 281 -15.99 -5.03 -5.06
C ASP A 281 -16.03 -3.55 -5.45
N GLU A 282 -16.14 -2.65 -4.47
CA GLU A 282 -16.11 -1.21 -4.74
C GLU A 282 -14.79 -0.79 -5.42
N PRO A 283 -14.84 0.17 -6.36
CA PRO A 283 -13.63 0.72 -6.96
C PRO A 283 -12.78 1.47 -5.92
N PHE A 284 -11.53 1.75 -6.27
CA PHE A 284 -10.63 2.53 -5.42
C PHE A 284 -11.24 3.91 -5.05
N PHE A 285 -10.86 4.45 -3.90
CA PHE A 285 -11.45 5.69 -3.36
C PHE A 285 -11.57 6.81 -4.42
N GLY A 286 -12.76 7.43 -4.47
CA GLY A 286 -13.07 8.53 -5.38
C GLY A 286 -13.53 8.11 -6.78
N PHE A 287 -13.46 6.83 -7.11
CA PHE A 287 -14.01 6.31 -8.37
C PHE A 287 -15.43 5.77 -8.18
N GLU A 288 -16.24 5.86 -9.23
CA GLU A 288 -17.58 5.28 -9.31
C GLU A 288 -17.71 4.39 -10.55
N ARG A 289 -18.41 3.26 -10.43
CA ARG A 289 -18.66 2.38 -11.59
C ARG A 289 -19.55 3.09 -12.60
N ILE A 290 -19.21 2.99 -13.89
CA ILE A 290 -20.03 3.61 -14.94
C ILE A 290 -21.35 2.86 -15.15
N GLN A 291 -22.31 3.54 -15.78
CA GLN A 291 -23.58 2.94 -16.18
C GLN A 291 -23.41 1.97 -17.35
N GLY A 292 -24.28 0.96 -17.44
CA GLY A 292 -24.27 -0.03 -18.53
C GLY A 292 -23.74 -1.41 -18.15
N GLY A 293 -23.27 -1.60 -16.92
CA GLY A 293 -22.90 -2.90 -16.37
C GLY A 293 -21.42 -3.25 -16.48
N LYS A 294 -21.11 -4.54 -16.43
CA LYS A 294 -19.75 -5.09 -16.53
C LYS A 294 -19.47 -5.44 -17.99
N ILE A 295 -18.24 -5.16 -18.43
CA ILE A 295 -17.75 -5.59 -19.75
C ILE A 295 -17.62 -7.11 -19.73
N THR A 296 -16.90 -7.64 -18.75
CA THR A 296 -16.76 -9.08 -18.58
C THR A 296 -17.44 -9.53 -17.30
N GLU A 297 -18.48 -10.35 -17.41
CA GLU A 297 -19.00 -11.08 -16.24
C GLU A 297 -17.99 -12.08 -15.68
N SER A 298 -17.99 -12.19 -14.35
CA SER A 298 -17.17 -13.16 -13.62
C SER A 298 -17.60 -14.59 -13.94
N LYS A 299 -16.64 -15.51 -13.89
CA LYS A 299 -16.89 -16.94 -14.03
C LYS A 299 -16.09 -17.69 -12.98
N LYS A 300 -16.82 -18.33 -12.07
CA LYS A 300 -16.26 -19.10 -10.95
C LYS A 300 -15.10 -19.99 -11.43
N ASP A 301 -13.99 -19.92 -10.69
CA ASP A 301 -12.75 -20.66 -10.92
C ASP A 301 -12.08 -20.43 -12.29
N LYS A 302 -12.42 -19.35 -13.01
CA LYS A 302 -11.80 -18.99 -14.30
C LYS A 302 -11.30 -17.56 -14.36
N TRP A 303 -12.17 -16.58 -14.12
CA TRP A 303 -11.83 -15.17 -14.19
C TRP A 303 -12.83 -14.32 -13.41
N GLU A 304 -12.35 -13.17 -12.97
CA GLU A 304 -13.08 -12.14 -12.27
C GLU A 304 -13.79 -11.24 -13.29
N SER A 305 -14.73 -10.44 -12.81
CA SER A 305 -15.40 -9.49 -13.67
C SER A 305 -14.47 -8.35 -14.07
N VAL A 306 -14.76 -7.72 -15.20
CA VAL A 306 -14.08 -6.51 -15.67
C VAL A 306 -15.12 -5.44 -15.90
N GLY A 307 -14.89 -4.26 -15.34
CA GLY A 307 -15.74 -3.09 -15.54
C GLY A 307 -14.90 -1.82 -15.75
N LEU A 308 -15.59 -0.69 -15.80
CA LEU A 308 -14.97 0.63 -15.83
C LEU A 308 -15.47 1.46 -14.66
N ALA A 309 -14.57 2.27 -14.14
CA ALA A 309 -14.88 3.30 -13.18
C ALA A 309 -14.38 4.66 -13.66
N VAL A 310 -15.04 5.71 -13.20
CA VAL A 310 -14.70 7.11 -13.49
C VAL A 310 -14.53 7.86 -12.20
N ARG A 311 -13.66 8.87 -12.21
CA ARG A 311 -13.56 9.85 -11.14
C ARG A 311 -14.02 11.19 -11.68
N ARG A 312 -14.89 11.85 -10.93
CA ARG A 312 -15.34 13.21 -11.19
C ARG A 312 -14.61 14.16 -10.26
N GLY A 313 -14.09 15.24 -10.83
CA GLY A 313 -13.29 16.17 -10.05
C GLY A 313 -12.08 15.52 -9.36
N ASN A 314 -11.67 16.09 -8.22
CA ASN A 314 -10.55 15.59 -7.42
C ASN A 314 -11.02 15.36 -5.98
N PRO A 315 -11.70 14.24 -5.70
CA PRO A 315 -12.10 13.91 -4.34
C PRO A 315 -10.85 13.75 -3.47
N VAL A 316 -10.80 14.53 -2.39
CA VAL A 316 -9.71 14.46 -1.40
C VAL A 316 -10.10 13.43 -0.34
N ALA A 317 -9.24 12.43 -0.13
CA ALA A 317 -9.44 11.44 0.92
C ALA A 317 -9.37 12.12 2.31
N PRO A 318 -10.30 11.80 3.24
CA PRO A 318 -10.18 12.23 4.62
C PRO A 318 -8.84 11.81 5.22
N ARG A 319 -8.07 12.79 5.69
CA ARG A 319 -6.76 12.55 6.28
C ARG A 319 -6.89 12.03 7.71
N ALA A 320 -6.14 11.00 8.08
CA ALA A 320 -6.04 10.60 9.48
C ALA A 320 -5.24 11.62 10.27
N GLN A 321 -5.71 11.91 11.48
CA GLN A 321 -4.86 12.46 12.53
C GLN A 321 -4.34 11.29 13.35
N VAL A 322 -3.08 11.37 13.80
CA VAL A 322 -2.55 10.40 14.75
C VAL A 322 -3.39 10.48 16.02
N PRO A 323 -4.06 9.39 16.44
CA PRO A 323 -4.87 9.39 17.64
C PRO A 323 -3.99 9.63 18.87
N LYS A 324 -4.54 10.32 19.86
CA LYS A 324 -3.89 10.56 21.16
C LYS A 324 -4.39 9.55 22.18
N PHE A 325 -3.65 9.41 23.28
CA PHE A 325 -4.16 8.72 24.46
C PHE A 325 -5.45 9.37 24.94
N HIS A 326 -6.35 8.57 25.50
CA HIS A 326 -7.51 9.07 26.21
C HIS A 326 -7.10 9.81 27.49
N LYS A 327 -8.00 10.64 28.02
CA LYS A 327 -7.76 11.41 29.26
C LYS A 327 -7.57 10.53 30.50
N ASP A 328 -7.97 9.26 30.44
CA ASP A 328 -7.75 8.27 31.49
C ASP A 328 -6.41 7.53 31.33
N GLY A 329 -5.61 7.89 30.32
CA GLY A 329 -4.31 7.29 30.05
C GLY A 329 -4.40 5.96 29.30
N THR A 330 -5.53 5.64 28.69
CA THR A 330 -5.70 4.43 27.86
C THR A 330 -5.51 4.70 26.36
N PHE A 331 -5.13 3.67 25.62
CA PHE A 331 -5.06 3.64 24.16
C PHE A 331 -5.15 2.19 23.67
N LYS A 332 -6.02 1.91 22.69
CA LYS A 332 -6.30 0.56 22.20
C LYS A 332 -5.87 0.36 20.75
N ILE A 333 -5.07 -0.68 20.52
CA ILE A 333 -4.65 -1.12 19.19
C ILE A 333 -5.28 -2.47 18.86
N MET A 334 -5.89 -2.60 17.68
CA MET A 334 -6.25 -3.89 17.10
C MET A 334 -5.28 -4.25 15.99
N GLN A 335 -4.65 -5.41 16.09
CA GLN A 335 -3.84 -5.99 15.04
C GLN A 335 -4.71 -6.88 14.14
N ILE A 336 -4.52 -6.77 12.84
CA ILE A 336 -5.15 -7.61 11.82
C ILE A 336 -4.05 -8.09 10.88
N ALA A 337 -3.76 -9.39 10.87
CA ALA A 337 -2.72 -9.97 10.02
C ALA A 337 -3.29 -10.96 8.99
N ASP A 338 -2.55 -11.13 7.90
CA ASP A 338 -2.71 -12.26 6.99
C ASP A 338 -4.13 -12.32 6.38
N LEU A 339 -4.59 -11.21 5.80
CA LEU A 339 -5.90 -11.18 5.15
C LEU A 339 -5.95 -12.04 3.89
N HIS A 340 -4.86 -12.10 3.12
CA HIS A 340 -4.76 -12.89 1.90
C HIS A 340 -5.96 -12.66 0.95
N TYR A 341 -6.33 -11.39 0.74
CA TYR A 341 -7.42 -11.05 -0.16
C TYR A 341 -7.01 -11.22 -1.63
N SER A 342 -8.00 -11.53 -2.46
CA SER A 342 -7.84 -11.75 -3.90
C SER A 342 -8.52 -10.65 -4.71
N VAL A 343 -8.32 -10.62 -6.03
CA VAL A 343 -9.10 -9.70 -6.89
C VAL A 343 -10.60 -10.02 -6.84
N GLY A 344 -10.96 -11.31 -6.81
CA GLY A 344 -12.34 -11.77 -6.61
C GLY A 344 -12.69 -11.98 -5.13
N GLU A 345 -13.76 -12.71 -4.84
CA GLU A 345 -14.28 -12.94 -3.48
C GLU A 345 -13.35 -13.77 -2.55
N GLY A 346 -12.23 -14.29 -3.04
CA GLY A 346 -11.38 -15.21 -2.28
C GLY A 346 -12.04 -16.58 -2.05
N GLN A 347 -11.21 -17.60 -1.86
CA GLN A 347 -11.69 -18.93 -1.47
C GLN A 347 -11.42 -19.14 0.01
N CYS A 348 -12.43 -19.62 0.74
CA CYS A 348 -12.22 -19.98 2.13
C CYS A 348 -11.23 -21.14 2.24
N LYS A 349 -10.24 -20.99 3.10
CA LYS A 349 -9.23 -22.01 3.41
C LYS A 349 -9.41 -22.49 4.83
N ASP A 350 -9.25 -23.82 5.00
CA ASP A 350 -9.08 -24.48 6.29
C ASP A 350 -10.15 -24.14 7.36
N THR A 351 -11.41 -23.98 6.93
CA THR A 351 -12.56 -23.67 7.79
C THR A 351 -13.72 -24.63 7.52
N ASP A 352 -14.52 -24.89 8.54
CA ASP A 352 -15.77 -25.66 8.49
C ASP A 352 -17.01 -24.79 8.20
N LYS A 353 -16.85 -23.48 8.07
CA LYS A 353 -17.94 -22.55 7.73
C LYS A 353 -18.49 -22.88 6.34
N THR A 354 -19.81 -23.14 6.26
CA THR A 354 -20.51 -23.37 5.00
C THR A 354 -21.91 -22.72 5.02
N PRO A 355 -22.33 -21.98 3.97
CA PRO A 355 -21.51 -21.49 2.86
C PRO A 355 -20.46 -20.47 3.34
N CYS A 356 -19.38 -20.33 2.58
CA CYS A 356 -18.29 -19.42 2.90
C CYS A 356 -17.75 -18.72 1.63
N SER A 357 -17.58 -17.41 1.71
CA SER A 357 -16.94 -16.51 0.74
C SER A 357 -15.80 -15.80 1.46
N GLY A 358 -14.56 -16.06 1.05
CA GLY A 358 -13.37 -15.83 1.89
C GLY A 358 -13.21 -14.37 2.31
N ASP A 359 -13.22 -13.45 1.35
CA ASP A 359 -13.00 -12.03 1.61
C ASP A 359 -14.25 -11.40 2.25
N SER A 360 -15.45 -11.73 1.76
CA SER A 360 -16.71 -11.13 2.24
C SER A 360 -17.03 -11.54 3.68
N ASP A 361 -16.93 -12.84 4.01
CA ASP A 361 -17.15 -13.30 5.37
C ASP A 361 -16.05 -12.77 6.31
N THR A 362 -14.82 -12.60 5.80
CA THR A 362 -13.75 -11.96 6.57
C THR A 362 -14.10 -10.52 6.90
N ALA A 363 -14.50 -9.72 5.92
CA ALA A 363 -14.88 -8.34 6.13
C ALA A 363 -16.07 -8.20 7.11
N GLN A 364 -17.03 -9.14 7.05
CA GLN A 364 -18.15 -9.16 7.98
C GLN A 364 -17.70 -9.34 9.43
N TRP A 365 -16.97 -10.42 9.74
CA TRP A 365 -16.60 -10.69 11.13
C TRP A 365 -15.58 -9.66 11.65
N LEU A 366 -14.69 -9.12 10.79
CA LEU A 366 -13.82 -8.00 11.16
C LEU A 366 -14.65 -6.77 11.54
N GLY A 367 -15.73 -6.49 10.82
CA GLY A 367 -16.67 -5.45 11.19
C GLY A 367 -17.25 -5.67 12.60
N GLU A 368 -17.70 -6.89 12.90
CA GLU A 368 -18.22 -7.26 14.22
C GLU A 368 -17.16 -7.14 15.32
N ALA A 369 -15.91 -7.54 15.05
CA ALA A 369 -14.79 -7.41 15.98
C ALA A 369 -14.43 -5.93 16.23
N LEU A 370 -14.40 -5.10 15.19
CA LEU A 370 -14.16 -3.66 15.30
C LEU A 370 -15.24 -2.97 16.12
N ASP A 371 -16.50 -3.34 15.94
CA ASP A 371 -17.63 -2.79 16.72
C ASP A 371 -17.58 -3.23 18.18
N ALA A 372 -17.15 -4.46 18.46
CA ALA A 372 -17.03 -4.98 19.82
C ALA A 372 -15.83 -4.40 20.58
N GLU A 373 -14.71 -4.15 19.89
CA GLU A 373 -13.46 -3.72 20.53
C GLU A 373 -13.25 -2.21 20.50
N THR A 374 -13.83 -1.49 19.54
CA THR A 374 -13.68 -0.03 19.36
C THR A 374 -12.22 0.45 19.51
N PRO A 375 -11.28 -0.01 18.66
CA PRO A 375 -9.88 0.38 18.75
C PRO A 375 -9.64 1.84 18.35
N ASP A 376 -8.62 2.46 18.93
CA ASP A 376 -8.15 3.81 18.57
C ASP A 376 -7.28 3.79 17.30
N LEU A 377 -6.61 2.66 17.05
CA LEU A 377 -5.75 2.43 15.90
C LEU A 377 -5.84 0.96 15.45
N VAL A 378 -5.85 0.73 14.14
CA VAL A 378 -5.70 -0.61 13.55
C VAL A 378 -4.33 -0.77 12.90
N VAL A 379 -3.66 -1.90 13.16
CA VAL A 379 -2.39 -2.26 12.52
C VAL A 379 -2.59 -3.46 11.60
N PHE A 380 -2.49 -3.23 10.28
CA PHE A 380 -2.43 -4.29 9.28
C PHE A 380 -1.00 -4.83 9.17
N SER A 381 -0.72 -5.98 9.79
CA SER A 381 0.65 -6.48 9.98
C SER A 381 1.17 -7.40 8.86
N GLY A 382 0.87 -7.06 7.59
CA GLY A 382 1.37 -7.75 6.40
C GLY A 382 0.47 -8.85 5.84
N ASP A 383 0.77 -9.26 4.61
CA ASP A 383 0.04 -10.25 3.81
C ASP A 383 -1.45 -9.90 3.63
N GLN A 384 -1.70 -8.65 3.25
CA GLN A 384 -3.05 -8.20 2.92
C GLN A 384 -3.51 -8.77 1.59
N LEU A 385 -2.57 -8.98 0.66
CA LEU A 385 -2.78 -9.62 -0.63
C LEU A 385 -2.41 -11.12 -0.55
N ASN A 386 -3.21 -12.00 -1.17
CA ASN A 386 -2.95 -13.45 -1.17
C ASN A 386 -1.70 -13.86 -1.97
N GLY A 387 -1.25 -13.03 -2.91
CA GLY A 387 -0.31 -13.44 -3.93
C GLY A 387 -0.85 -14.58 -4.80
N GLN A 388 0.04 -15.51 -5.15
CA GLN A 388 -0.33 -16.80 -5.75
C GLN A 388 -1.22 -16.69 -7.00
N SER A 389 -0.96 -15.68 -7.84
CA SER A 389 -1.74 -15.34 -9.05
C SER A 389 -3.17 -14.85 -8.83
N THR A 390 -3.73 -14.89 -7.62
CA THR A 390 -5.13 -14.52 -7.34
C THR A 390 -5.33 -13.05 -7.02
N SER A 391 -4.30 -12.40 -6.47
CA SER A 391 -4.22 -10.95 -6.27
C SER A 391 -3.41 -10.29 -7.40
N TYR A 392 -3.49 -10.80 -8.63
CA TYR A 392 -2.70 -10.34 -9.80
C TYR A 392 -2.79 -8.84 -10.13
N ASP A 393 -3.67 -8.13 -9.43
CA ASP A 393 -3.79 -6.71 -9.43
C ASP A 393 -3.91 -6.18 -7.99
N SER A 394 -2.89 -5.47 -7.52
CA SER A 394 -2.81 -4.98 -6.15
C SER A 394 -3.87 -3.92 -5.86
N ARG A 395 -4.10 -2.98 -6.78
CA ARG A 395 -5.07 -1.89 -6.59
C ARG A 395 -6.50 -2.39 -6.38
N SER A 396 -6.92 -3.46 -7.06
CA SER A 396 -8.22 -4.13 -6.81
C SER A 396 -8.35 -4.64 -5.37
N VAL A 397 -7.26 -5.16 -4.79
CA VAL A 397 -7.27 -5.65 -3.40
C VAL A 397 -7.18 -4.49 -2.40
N LEU A 398 -6.31 -3.50 -2.67
CA LEU A 398 -6.13 -2.32 -1.84
C LEU A 398 -7.42 -1.50 -1.72
N ALA A 399 -8.28 -1.52 -2.75
CA ALA A 399 -9.59 -0.86 -2.73
C ALA A 399 -10.55 -1.43 -1.68
N LYS A 400 -10.37 -2.67 -1.22
CA LYS A 400 -11.36 -3.37 -0.38
C LYS A 400 -10.87 -3.82 1.00
N PHE A 401 -9.59 -4.16 1.17
CA PHE A 401 -9.12 -4.78 2.43
C PHE A 401 -9.32 -3.87 3.66
N ALA A 402 -9.11 -2.55 3.48
CA ALA A 402 -9.25 -1.56 4.55
C ALA A 402 -10.70 -1.03 4.69
N LYS A 403 -11.65 -1.51 3.89
CA LYS A 403 -13.04 -1.02 3.93
C LYS A 403 -13.66 -1.08 5.33
N PRO A 404 -13.53 -2.17 6.12
CA PRO A 404 -14.11 -2.24 7.46
C PRO A 404 -13.66 -1.12 8.41
N VAL A 405 -12.40 -0.67 8.31
CA VAL A 405 -11.86 0.41 9.15
C VAL A 405 -12.14 1.80 8.57
N ILE A 406 -12.16 1.93 7.24
CA ILE A 406 -12.51 3.17 6.54
C ILE A 406 -13.96 3.56 6.82
N ASP A 407 -14.90 2.61 6.72
CA ASP A 407 -16.32 2.83 6.97
C ASP A 407 -16.58 3.26 8.43
N ARG A 408 -15.69 2.88 9.36
CA ARG A 408 -15.74 3.23 10.79
C ARG A 408 -14.91 4.46 11.16
N GLN A 409 -14.21 5.06 10.19
CA GLN A 409 -13.33 6.21 10.41
C GLN A 409 -12.21 5.96 11.42
N ILE A 410 -11.75 4.70 11.53
CA ILE A 410 -10.68 4.31 12.45
C ILE A 410 -9.34 4.55 11.74
N PRO A 411 -8.41 5.33 12.32
CA PRO A 411 -7.06 5.46 11.79
C PRO A 411 -6.37 4.11 11.71
N TRP A 412 -5.60 3.88 10.65
CA TRP A 412 -4.93 2.61 10.46
C TRP A 412 -3.55 2.75 9.81
N VAL A 413 -2.68 1.80 10.11
CA VAL A 413 -1.33 1.66 9.54
C VAL A 413 -1.20 0.31 8.86
N ALA A 414 -0.25 0.19 7.94
CA ALA A 414 0.03 -1.06 7.25
C ALA A 414 1.54 -1.26 7.05
N ILE A 415 1.98 -2.50 7.21
CA ILE A 415 3.30 -2.98 6.79
C ILE A 415 3.13 -4.07 5.74
N PHE A 416 4.16 -4.31 4.93
CA PHE A 416 4.14 -5.37 3.94
C PHE A 416 4.53 -6.73 4.54
N GLY A 417 3.90 -7.77 4.02
CA GLY A 417 4.33 -9.15 4.16
C GLY A 417 4.99 -9.68 2.90
N ASN A 418 5.25 -10.99 2.89
CA ASN A 418 5.92 -11.63 1.77
C ASN A 418 5.00 -11.88 0.57
N HIS A 419 3.69 -12.07 0.78
CA HIS A 419 2.71 -12.26 -0.29
C HIS A 419 2.39 -10.93 -1.01
N ASP A 420 2.52 -9.80 -0.31
CA ASP A 420 2.27 -8.47 -0.88
C ASP A 420 3.26 -8.09 -2.01
N SER A 421 4.29 -8.89 -2.27
CA SER A 421 5.27 -8.68 -3.37
C SER A 421 5.31 -9.79 -4.40
N GLU A 422 4.33 -10.70 -4.37
CA GLU A 422 4.20 -11.73 -5.40
C GLU A 422 3.61 -11.20 -6.72
N ILE A 423 3.33 -9.89 -6.78
CA ILE A 423 2.90 -9.16 -7.98
C ILE A 423 3.97 -8.12 -8.31
N ALA A 424 4.55 -8.21 -9.50
CA ALA A 424 5.19 -7.11 -10.24
C ALA A 424 6.20 -6.14 -9.54
N GLU A 425 6.84 -6.47 -8.41
CA GLU A 425 7.76 -5.57 -7.68
C GLU A 425 7.15 -4.17 -7.38
N ASP A 426 5.89 -4.12 -6.97
CA ASP A 426 5.08 -2.89 -6.89
C ASP A 426 4.93 -2.29 -5.47
N ARG A 427 5.69 -2.73 -4.45
CA ARG A 427 5.59 -2.21 -3.06
C ARG A 427 5.54 -0.69 -2.95
N ALA A 428 6.37 0.02 -3.72
CA ALA A 428 6.38 1.49 -3.73
C ALA A 428 5.07 2.08 -4.27
N GLU A 429 4.49 1.46 -5.31
CA GLU A 429 3.20 1.86 -5.86
C GLU A 429 2.04 1.50 -4.91
N GLN A 430 2.11 0.32 -4.29
CA GLN A 430 1.15 -0.07 -3.26
C GLN A 430 1.19 0.89 -2.07
N MET A 431 2.37 1.27 -1.58
CA MET A 431 2.50 2.22 -0.48
C MET A 431 1.94 3.59 -0.86
N ARG A 432 2.22 4.05 -2.09
CA ARG A 432 1.60 5.26 -2.62
C ARG A 432 0.08 5.16 -2.62
N ALA A 433 -0.49 4.02 -3.01
CA ALA A 433 -1.93 3.80 -2.95
C ALA A 433 -2.46 3.78 -1.51
N LEU A 434 -1.77 3.10 -0.58
CA LEU A 434 -2.13 3.08 0.85
C LEU A 434 -2.18 4.50 1.44
N GLN A 435 -1.18 5.33 1.14
CA GLN A 435 -1.12 6.74 1.57
C GLN A 435 -2.30 7.59 1.06
N HIS A 436 -2.92 7.21 -0.05
CA HIS A 436 -4.08 7.91 -0.63
C HIS A 436 -5.42 7.36 -0.16
N LEU A 437 -5.44 6.31 0.66
CA LEU A 437 -6.67 5.77 1.22
C LEU A 437 -7.13 6.58 2.45
N PRO A 438 -8.45 6.74 2.65
CA PRO A 438 -9.00 7.42 3.82
C PRO A 438 -8.46 6.85 5.13
N TYR A 439 -8.15 7.74 6.07
CA TYR A 439 -7.68 7.41 7.42
C TYR A 439 -6.37 6.58 7.49
N SER A 440 -5.62 6.47 6.39
CA SER A 440 -4.31 5.81 6.42
C SER A 440 -3.25 6.70 7.09
N LEU A 441 -2.42 6.06 7.90
CA LEU A 441 -1.19 6.60 8.49
C LEU A 441 0.06 5.88 7.94
N ALA A 442 -0.09 5.01 6.93
CA ALA A 442 1.02 4.30 6.31
C ALA A 442 1.98 5.25 5.60
N ARG A 443 3.29 4.94 5.59
CA ARG A 443 4.33 5.81 5.00
C ARG A 443 5.39 4.97 4.29
N ALA A 444 6.01 5.54 3.26
CA ALA A 444 7.09 4.85 2.53
C ALA A 444 8.37 4.68 3.35
N GLY A 445 8.68 5.65 4.22
CA GLY A 445 9.95 5.69 4.92
C GLY A 445 11.12 6.18 4.04
N PRO A 446 12.31 6.39 4.64
CA PRO A 446 13.43 6.99 3.95
C PRO A 446 13.91 6.15 2.75
N LYS A 447 14.22 6.83 1.64
CA LYS A 447 14.57 6.20 0.36
C LYS A 447 15.89 5.42 0.38
N ASP A 448 16.76 5.71 1.34
CA ASP A 448 18.07 5.11 1.53
C ASP A 448 18.06 3.93 2.52
N VAL A 449 16.91 3.62 3.13
CA VAL A 449 16.72 2.46 4.00
C VAL A 449 16.12 1.31 3.19
N ASP A 450 16.63 0.10 3.40
CA ASP A 450 16.13 -1.08 2.67
C ASP A 450 14.65 -1.36 3.00
N GLY A 451 13.87 -1.63 1.95
CA GLY A 451 12.44 -1.93 2.06
C GLY A 451 11.56 -0.70 1.83
N VAL A 452 10.25 -0.89 1.85
CA VAL A 452 9.25 0.19 1.76
C VAL A 452 8.29 0.04 2.93
N GLY A 453 8.05 1.09 3.70
CA GLY A 453 7.23 0.99 4.91
C GLY A 453 8.02 1.03 6.22
N ASN A 454 9.22 1.61 6.22
CA ASN A 454 10.00 1.84 7.46
C ASN A 454 9.64 3.20 8.07
N TYR A 455 8.76 3.22 9.07
CA TYR A 455 8.30 4.47 9.69
C TYR A 455 7.94 4.27 11.17
N TYR A 456 7.69 5.37 11.86
CA TYR A 456 7.33 5.37 13.28
C TYR A 456 6.29 6.44 13.58
N ILE A 457 5.51 6.22 14.62
CA ILE A 457 4.44 7.11 15.07
C ILE A 457 4.63 7.40 16.56
N LYS A 458 4.67 8.69 16.91
CA LYS A 458 4.66 9.18 18.27
C LYS A 458 3.23 9.38 18.75
N LEU A 459 2.83 8.65 19.78
CA LEU A 459 1.55 8.84 20.45
C LEU A 459 1.71 9.86 21.59
N HIS A 460 0.75 10.77 21.67
CA HIS A 460 0.81 11.90 22.59
C HIS A 460 -0.27 11.84 23.66
N SER A 461 -0.02 12.50 24.78
CA SER A 461 -1.00 12.70 25.84
C SER A 461 -2.17 13.58 25.36
N ALA A 462 -3.36 13.36 25.93
CA ALA A 462 -4.56 14.14 25.61
C ALA A 462 -4.60 15.52 26.25
N ASP A 463 -3.76 15.79 27.25
CA ASP A 463 -3.76 17.05 27.98
C ASP A 463 -3.04 18.16 27.20
N GLY A 464 -3.07 19.38 27.76
CA GLY A 464 -2.50 20.56 27.12
C GLY A 464 -0.99 20.48 26.85
N SER A 465 -0.25 19.61 27.56
CA SER A 465 1.18 19.39 27.33
C SER A 465 1.46 18.77 25.96
N ASN A 466 0.53 17.99 25.41
CA ASN A 466 0.72 17.20 24.19
C ASN A 466 2.07 16.47 24.21
N MET A 467 2.39 15.82 25.33
CA MET A 467 3.67 15.16 25.55
C MET A 467 3.74 13.86 24.75
N HIS A 468 4.87 13.56 24.12
CA HIS A 468 5.13 12.27 23.50
C HIS A 468 5.35 11.21 24.60
N ILE A 469 4.43 10.25 24.71
CA ILE A 469 4.40 9.28 25.82
C ILE A 469 4.42 7.81 25.38
N PHE A 470 4.39 7.52 24.07
CA PHE A 470 4.57 6.16 23.55
C PHE A 470 5.00 6.15 22.07
N THR A 471 5.87 5.22 21.66
CA THR A 471 6.33 5.10 20.26
C THR A 471 5.88 3.80 19.60
N LEU A 472 5.38 3.88 18.36
CA LEU A 472 5.09 2.72 17.50
C LEU A 472 6.09 2.67 16.34
N TYR A 473 6.74 1.54 16.12
CA TYR A 473 7.69 1.32 15.02
C TYR A 473 7.13 0.30 14.00
N PHE A 474 7.31 0.59 12.71
CA PHE A 474 6.83 -0.24 11.60
C PHE A 474 7.99 -0.45 10.62
N LEU A 475 8.31 -1.72 10.33
CA LEU A 475 9.42 -2.07 9.44
C LEU A 475 8.99 -3.05 8.35
N ASP A 476 9.58 -2.89 7.17
CA ASP A 476 9.45 -3.86 6.07
C ASP A 476 10.42 -5.02 6.28
N SER A 477 9.91 -6.19 6.67
CA SER A 477 10.70 -7.42 6.77
C SER A 477 11.02 -8.06 5.41
N HIS A 478 10.67 -7.40 4.30
CA HIS A 478 10.84 -7.85 2.93
C HIS A 478 9.96 -9.06 2.59
N ALA A 479 10.20 -9.70 1.43
CA ALA A 479 9.50 -10.92 1.02
C ALA A 479 10.43 -12.13 1.03
N ARG A 480 10.96 -12.48 -0.15
CA ARG A 480 11.94 -13.56 -0.32
C ARG A 480 13.21 -12.99 -0.90
N GLN A 481 14.32 -13.63 -0.58
CA GLN A 481 15.61 -13.26 -1.13
C GLN A 481 15.61 -13.39 -2.65
N LYS A 482 16.49 -12.63 -3.31
CA LYS A 482 16.66 -12.73 -4.77
C LYS A 482 17.03 -14.15 -5.17
N GLN A 483 16.30 -14.67 -6.15
CA GLN A 483 16.49 -16.01 -6.68
C GLN A 483 17.86 -16.13 -7.38
N LYS A 484 18.80 -16.84 -6.75
CA LYS A 484 20.15 -17.06 -7.32
C LYS A 484 20.24 -18.29 -8.24
N LEU A 485 19.39 -19.30 -8.01
CA LEU A 485 19.42 -20.59 -8.73
C LEU A 485 17.99 -20.99 -9.10
N LEU A 486 17.76 -21.33 -10.37
CA LEU A 486 16.41 -21.58 -10.92
C LEU A 486 15.64 -22.74 -10.25
N TRP A 487 16.32 -23.70 -9.63
CA TRP A 487 15.70 -24.92 -9.07
C TRP A 487 15.49 -24.92 -7.55
N LYS A 488 15.87 -23.85 -6.84
CA LYS A 488 15.75 -23.77 -5.38
C LYS A 488 14.84 -22.61 -5.02
N THR A 489 13.77 -22.83 -4.26
CA THR A 489 12.95 -21.73 -3.75
C THR A 489 13.82 -20.81 -2.87
N PRO A 490 13.78 -19.49 -3.07
CA PRO A 490 14.53 -18.58 -2.24
C PRO A 490 13.97 -18.60 -0.81
N ASP A 491 14.85 -18.45 0.16
CA ASP A 491 14.46 -18.35 1.56
C ASP A 491 13.73 -17.02 1.81
N TYR A 492 13.03 -16.92 2.93
CA TYR A 492 12.51 -15.63 3.38
C TYR A 492 13.65 -14.65 3.56
N ASP A 493 13.35 -13.39 3.26
CA ASP A 493 14.31 -12.33 3.47
C ASP A 493 14.24 -11.81 4.93
N TYR A 494 15.11 -10.86 5.27
CA TYR A 494 15.35 -10.45 6.66
C TYR A 494 15.70 -8.96 6.75
N LEU A 495 15.46 -8.35 7.92
CA LEU A 495 15.80 -6.95 8.20
C LEU A 495 17.29 -6.66 7.97
N LYS A 496 17.59 -5.55 7.29
CA LYS A 496 18.95 -5.18 6.85
C LYS A 496 19.67 -4.30 7.86
N GLU A 497 20.98 -4.16 7.65
CA GLU A 497 21.82 -3.26 8.45
C GLU A 497 21.35 -1.80 8.36
N SER A 498 20.91 -1.35 7.18
CA SER A 498 20.34 -0.01 6.99
C SER A 498 19.11 0.23 7.88
N GLN A 499 18.29 -0.80 8.10
CA GLN A 499 17.12 -0.73 9.00
C GLN A 499 17.53 -0.74 10.47
N ILE A 500 18.63 -1.42 10.84
CA ILE A 500 19.24 -1.34 12.18
C ILE A 500 19.71 0.08 12.46
N GLU A 501 20.51 0.64 11.55
CA GLU A 501 21.06 1.99 11.67
C GLU A 501 19.95 3.03 11.74
N TRP A 502 18.94 2.91 10.87
CA TRP A 502 17.76 3.77 10.87
C TRP A 502 17.04 3.73 12.22
N TYR A 503 16.69 2.54 12.73
CA TYR A 503 15.99 2.42 14.02
C TYR A 503 16.81 3.02 15.16
N ARG A 504 18.13 2.76 15.21
CA ARG A 504 19.01 3.33 16.24
C ARG A 504 19.05 4.86 16.18
N ASN A 505 19.11 5.44 14.97
CA ASN A 505 19.08 6.88 14.78
C ASN A 505 17.75 7.49 15.22
N VAL A 506 16.62 6.83 14.90
CA VAL A 506 15.30 7.28 15.35
C VAL A 506 15.20 7.20 16.88
N SER A 507 15.53 6.07 17.48
CA SER A 507 15.52 5.87 18.95
C SER A 507 16.38 6.91 19.66
N ALA A 508 17.57 7.22 19.13
CA ALA A 508 18.46 8.24 19.70
C ALA A 508 17.86 9.66 19.64
N SER A 509 16.93 9.93 18.71
CA SER A 509 16.23 11.21 18.60
C SER A 509 15.04 11.34 19.56
N ILE A 510 14.65 10.27 20.24
CA ILE A 510 13.55 10.28 21.20
C ILE A 510 14.04 10.84 22.54
N ASN A 511 13.46 11.97 22.94
CA ASN A 511 13.77 12.59 24.23
C ASN A 511 13.18 11.79 25.40
N PRO A 512 13.97 11.54 26.46
CA PRO A 512 13.45 11.05 27.73
C PRO A 512 12.41 11.99 28.36
N ILE A 513 11.44 11.41 29.06
CA ILE A 513 10.43 12.10 29.85
C ILE A 513 10.44 11.61 31.30
N SER A 514 9.80 12.34 32.21
CA SER A 514 9.59 11.85 33.57
C SER A 514 8.55 10.73 33.56
N ARG A 515 8.95 9.52 33.98
CA ARG A 515 8.12 8.31 34.03
C ARG A 515 7.99 7.81 35.47
N PRO A 516 6.81 7.32 35.92
CA PRO A 516 5.56 7.24 35.15
C PRO A 516 4.98 8.62 34.84
N PHE A 517 4.53 8.82 33.59
CA PHE A 517 3.95 10.10 33.16
C PHE A 517 2.63 10.36 33.91
N GLN A 518 2.47 11.60 34.39
CA GLN A 518 1.24 12.07 35.03
C GLN A 518 0.86 13.41 34.38
N PRO A 519 -0.35 13.54 33.80
CA PRO A 519 -0.78 14.81 33.25
C PRO A 519 -0.89 15.86 34.36
N ASP A 520 -0.24 17.00 34.17
CA ASP A 520 -0.32 18.17 35.06
C ASP A 520 -1.17 19.30 34.46
N GLY A 521 -1.75 19.08 33.27
CA GLY A 521 -2.58 20.05 32.57
C GLY A 521 -1.79 21.20 31.95
N GLY A 522 -0.47 21.08 31.80
CA GLY A 522 0.40 22.11 31.23
C GLY A 522 0.52 23.36 32.10
N TRP A 523 0.32 23.23 33.42
CA TRP A 523 0.42 24.35 34.37
C TRP A 523 1.83 24.93 34.47
N ASP A 524 2.83 24.20 33.98
CA ASP A 524 4.24 24.56 33.89
C ASP A 524 4.62 25.26 32.57
N LEU A 525 3.76 25.21 31.53
CA LEU A 525 3.92 25.89 30.24
C LEU A 525 3.61 27.40 30.31
N GLY A 526 4.13 28.08 31.32
CA GLY A 526 3.94 29.53 31.53
C GLY A 526 4.29 30.37 30.29
N ASP A 527 3.53 31.46 30.10
CA ASP A 527 3.57 32.45 29.00
C ASP A 527 4.83 32.41 28.11
N ILE A 528 4.68 31.80 26.93
CA ILE A 528 5.72 31.58 25.90
C ILE A 528 6.20 32.91 25.23
N TRP A 529 5.88 34.08 25.79
CA TRP A 529 6.34 35.38 25.29
C TRP A 529 7.16 36.14 26.34
N PRO A 530 8.51 36.16 26.23
CA PRO A 530 9.33 36.85 27.21
C PRO A 530 9.27 38.37 27.01
N SER A 531 8.53 39.07 27.86
CA SER A 531 8.80 40.50 28.07
C SER A 531 10.20 40.62 28.68
N LYS A 532 11.06 41.44 28.06
CA LYS A 532 12.46 41.66 28.45
C LYS A 532 12.58 42.27 29.85
N ARG A 533 12.42 41.48 30.92
CA ARG A 533 12.89 41.75 32.29
C ARG A 533 12.49 40.63 33.26
N SER A 534 13.16 39.48 33.19
CA SER A 534 13.51 38.76 34.42
C SER A 534 14.64 37.77 34.17
N LYS A 535 15.79 38.03 34.80
CA LYS A 535 16.81 37.00 35.05
C LYS A 535 16.46 36.35 36.39
N SER A 536 15.60 35.35 36.38
CA SER A 536 15.46 34.43 37.49
C SER A 536 15.21 33.05 36.92
N LYS A 537 16.11 32.10 37.22
CA LYS A 537 15.93 30.67 36.97
C LYS A 537 14.53 30.24 37.42
N PRO A 538 13.81 29.36 36.70
CA PRO A 538 12.58 28.80 37.22
C PRO A 538 12.96 27.94 38.44
N SER A 539 12.61 28.42 39.62
CA SER A 539 12.71 27.67 40.87
C SER A 539 11.34 27.67 41.53
N ARG A 540 10.61 26.57 41.41
CA ARG A 540 9.96 25.89 42.55
C ARG A 540 9.15 24.68 42.06
N ILE A 541 9.77 23.52 42.20
CA ILE A 541 9.09 22.33 42.73
C ILE A 541 8.54 22.74 44.09
N THR A 542 7.25 22.47 44.35
CA THR A 542 6.66 22.79 45.64
C THR A 542 7.07 21.75 46.67
N ARG A 543 7.22 22.16 47.93
CA ARG A 543 7.67 21.32 49.06
C ARG A 543 6.74 20.14 49.41
N GLN A 544 5.68 19.95 48.62
CA GLN A 544 4.73 18.84 48.71
C GLN A 544 5.05 17.74 47.67
N ASP A 545 5.91 18.02 46.69
CA ASP A 545 6.37 17.08 45.67
C ASP A 545 7.59 16.25 46.13
N GLU A 546 8.33 16.72 47.13
CA GLU A 546 9.56 16.06 47.64
C GLU A 546 9.31 14.74 48.39
N GLU A 547 8.07 14.42 48.80
CA GLU A 547 7.77 13.15 49.49
C GLU A 547 7.38 11.99 48.54
N ASN A 548 7.09 12.27 47.25
CA ASN A 548 6.73 11.27 46.23
C ASN A 548 7.80 11.07 45.13
N ASP A 549 8.95 11.76 45.22
CA ASP A 549 9.94 11.87 44.13
C ASP A 549 10.89 10.67 44.00
N ASN A 550 10.79 9.67 44.88
CA ASN A 550 11.70 8.51 44.87
C ASN A 550 11.39 7.46 43.78
N ASP A 551 10.30 7.62 43.02
CA ASP A 551 9.83 6.61 42.04
C ASP A 551 9.74 7.14 40.60
N LYS A 552 10.15 8.39 40.35
CA LYS A 552 10.19 8.99 39.01
C LYS A 552 11.57 8.85 38.40
N THR A 553 11.63 8.35 37.16
CA THR A 553 12.88 8.19 36.41
C THR A 553 12.81 8.97 35.09
N LEU A 554 13.93 9.53 34.65
CA LEU A 554 14.03 10.15 33.33
C LEU A 554 14.32 9.04 32.31
N ALA A 555 13.32 8.68 31.52
CA ALA A 555 13.38 7.57 30.58
C ALA A 555 12.57 7.88 29.32
N LYS A 556 13.01 7.37 28.17
CA LYS A 556 12.24 7.44 26.92
C LYS A 556 10.87 6.78 27.11
N PRO A 557 9.84 7.25 26.39
CA PRO A 557 8.58 6.53 26.27
C PRO A 557 8.75 5.06 25.92
N ASN A 558 7.91 4.19 26.49
CA ASN A 558 7.81 2.80 26.05
C ASN A 558 7.49 2.71 24.55
N ALA A 559 7.96 1.64 23.91
CA ALA A 559 7.73 1.43 22.50
C ALA A 559 7.31 0.00 22.13
N MET A 560 6.64 -0.12 20.99
CA MET A 560 6.28 -1.39 20.34
C MET A 560 6.71 -1.37 18.88
N MET A 561 7.00 -2.55 18.32
CA MET A 561 7.49 -2.70 16.96
C MET A 561 6.76 -3.80 16.19
N TRP A 562 6.42 -3.51 14.93
CA TRP A 562 5.76 -4.42 14.01
C TRP A 562 6.62 -4.66 12.77
N PHE A 563 6.71 -5.93 12.40
CA PHE A 563 7.20 -6.39 11.10
C PHE A 563 6.67 -7.80 10.85
N HIS A 564 6.44 -8.14 9.58
CA HIS A 564 5.62 -9.29 9.23
C HIS A 564 6.33 -10.64 9.46
N ILE A 565 7.51 -10.83 8.87
CA ILE A 565 8.30 -12.06 9.00
C ILE A 565 9.04 -12.00 10.35
N PRO A 566 8.84 -12.97 11.26
CA PRO A 566 9.41 -12.93 12.60
C PRO A 566 10.94 -13.05 12.59
N LEU A 567 11.57 -12.51 13.65
CA LEU A 567 12.98 -12.75 13.91
C LEU A 567 13.22 -14.19 14.37
N PRO A 568 14.41 -14.77 14.15
CA PRO A 568 14.76 -16.09 14.71
C PRO A 568 14.56 -16.16 16.24
N GLU A 569 14.79 -15.06 16.94
CA GLU A 569 14.64 -14.94 18.39
C GLU A 569 13.20 -15.16 18.88
N ALA A 570 12.18 -15.00 18.01
CA ALA A 570 10.77 -15.31 18.32
C ALA A 570 10.54 -16.79 18.70
N TYR A 571 11.49 -17.67 18.35
CA TYR A 571 11.43 -19.11 18.57
C TYR A 571 12.41 -19.61 19.64
N MET A 572 13.17 -18.71 20.28
CA MET A 572 13.99 -19.06 21.44
C MET A 572 13.12 -19.40 22.65
N ASP A 573 13.68 -20.12 23.61
CA ASP A 573 12.99 -20.47 24.84
C ASP A 573 12.53 -19.23 25.62
N ALA A 574 11.44 -19.38 26.37
CA ALA A 574 10.95 -18.33 27.25
C ALA A 574 11.96 -18.08 28.38
N ASP A 575 11.96 -16.86 28.91
CA ASP A 575 12.80 -16.54 30.07
C ASP A 575 12.51 -17.48 31.24
N HIS A 576 13.56 -18.06 31.83
CA HIS A 576 13.43 -19.05 32.90
C HIS A 576 14.28 -18.65 34.11
N PRO A 577 13.83 -17.70 34.96
CA PRO A 577 14.51 -17.38 36.19
C PRO A 577 14.40 -18.55 37.17
N ASP A 578 15.48 -18.87 37.90
CA ASP A 578 15.54 -19.98 38.87
C ASP A 578 14.52 -19.89 40.03
N PHE A 579 13.77 -18.79 40.13
CA PHE A 579 12.91 -18.46 41.27
C PHE A 579 11.42 -18.28 40.91
N LEU A 580 11.00 -18.52 39.65
CA LEU A 580 9.59 -18.47 39.28
C LEU A 580 8.86 -19.77 39.66
N SER A 581 7.58 -19.65 40.05
CA SER A 581 6.69 -20.81 40.12
C SER A 581 6.34 -21.33 38.73
N GLU A 582 5.88 -22.58 38.61
CA GLU A 582 5.39 -23.14 37.33
C GLU A 582 4.32 -22.24 36.69
N ASP A 583 3.34 -21.77 37.47
CA ASP A 583 2.30 -20.83 36.98
C ASP A 583 2.89 -19.52 36.42
N GLN A 584 3.95 -18.99 37.04
CA GLN A 584 4.63 -17.78 36.56
C GLN A 584 5.45 -18.06 35.30
N MET A 585 6.02 -19.25 35.16
CA MET A 585 6.70 -19.65 33.93
C MET A 585 5.71 -19.83 32.77
N GLU A 586 4.54 -20.44 33.02
CA GLU A 586 3.47 -20.57 32.02
C GLU A 586 2.97 -19.19 31.55
N SER A 587 2.94 -18.21 32.44
CA SER A 587 2.56 -16.84 32.06
C SER A 587 3.59 -16.08 31.21
N LEU A 588 4.79 -16.64 30.98
CA LEU A 588 5.81 -16.08 30.07
C LEU A 588 5.73 -16.62 28.64
N ASP A 589 4.87 -17.62 28.39
CA ASP A 589 4.70 -18.27 27.10
C ASP A 589 3.24 -18.70 26.90
N VAL A 590 2.40 -17.76 26.47
CA VAL A 590 0.94 -17.93 26.43
C VAL A 590 0.45 -18.03 24.99
N GLY A 591 -0.45 -18.97 24.73
CA GLY A 591 -1.11 -19.18 23.44
C GLY A 591 -0.60 -20.41 22.70
N VAL A 592 -0.92 -20.47 21.41
CA VAL A 592 -0.78 -21.66 20.58
C VAL A 592 0.25 -21.41 19.48
N ASN A 593 1.07 -22.42 19.22
CA ASN A 593 1.98 -22.46 18.08
C ASN A 593 1.80 -23.79 17.34
N MET A 594 1.06 -23.76 16.23
CA MET A 594 0.85 -24.92 15.36
C MET A 594 1.72 -24.89 14.10
N ASP A 595 2.32 -23.74 13.78
CA ASP A 595 3.19 -23.61 12.61
C ASP A 595 4.64 -24.01 12.94
N GLY A 596 5.42 -24.21 11.88
CA GLY A 596 6.88 -24.30 12.00
C GLY A 596 7.53 -22.92 12.22
N GLN A 597 8.86 -22.92 12.30
CA GLN A 597 9.64 -21.69 12.29
C GLN A 597 9.48 -20.97 10.93
N GLY A 598 8.86 -19.79 10.96
CA GLY A 598 8.60 -18.94 9.80
C GLY A 598 9.65 -17.86 9.56
N ASN A 599 10.67 -17.76 10.42
CA ASN A 599 11.76 -16.80 10.23
C ASN A 599 12.67 -17.16 9.04
N SER A 600 13.39 -16.15 8.54
CA SER A 600 14.52 -16.38 7.63
C SER A 600 15.62 -17.21 8.29
N LYS A 601 16.33 -18.02 7.50
CA LYS A 601 17.58 -18.69 7.92
C LYS A 601 18.77 -17.72 7.96
N HIS A 602 18.56 -16.48 7.53
CA HIS A 602 19.52 -15.39 7.60
C HIS A 602 19.09 -14.40 8.68
N ASN A 603 20.06 -13.81 9.38
CA ASN A 603 19.82 -12.83 10.42
C ASN A 603 20.91 -11.76 10.37
N SER A 604 20.53 -10.49 10.35
CA SER A 604 21.45 -9.35 10.54
C SER A 604 21.86 -9.17 12.00
N GLY A 605 21.22 -9.91 12.91
CA GLY A 605 21.33 -9.71 14.35
C GLY A 605 20.44 -8.58 14.83
N PHE A 606 19.37 -8.19 14.12
CA PHE A 606 18.50 -7.06 14.46
C PHE A 606 18.08 -7.04 15.94
N PHE A 607 17.76 -8.20 16.52
CA PHE A 607 17.42 -8.30 17.95
C PHE A 607 18.54 -7.77 18.86
N TYR A 608 19.77 -8.25 18.68
CA TYR A 608 20.89 -7.89 19.55
C TYR A 608 21.65 -6.63 19.11
N ASN A 609 21.64 -6.30 17.83
CA ASN A 609 22.36 -5.16 17.24
C ASN A 609 21.52 -3.89 17.17
N ALA A 610 20.19 -4.02 17.31
CA ALA A 610 19.25 -2.90 17.32
C ALA A 610 18.50 -2.85 18.65
N ILE A 611 17.61 -3.80 18.94
CA ILE A 611 16.67 -3.73 20.06
C ILE A 611 17.39 -3.72 21.41
N LYS A 612 18.26 -4.70 21.66
CA LYS A 612 18.94 -4.87 22.97
C LYS A 612 20.04 -3.85 23.24
N VAL A 613 20.36 -2.97 22.29
CA VAL A 613 21.38 -1.91 22.45
C VAL A 613 20.78 -0.49 22.42
N THR A 614 19.47 -0.37 22.22
CA THR A 614 18.73 0.90 22.35
C THR A 614 17.98 0.92 23.68
N TYR A 615 18.41 1.80 24.58
CA TYR A 615 17.92 1.84 25.95
C TYR A 615 16.96 3.00 26.19
N GLU A 616 16.18 2.87 27.27
CA GLU A 616 15.30 3.93 27.75
C GLU A 616 16.05 5.15 28.30
N TYR A 617 17.30 4.99 28.73
CA TYR A 617 18.13 6.06 29.29
C TYR A 617 19.58 5.90 28.83
N ASP A 618 20.28 7.03 28.67
CA ASP A 618 21.71 7.06 28.34
C ASP A 618 22.53 7.05 29.64
N ASP A 619 23.26 5.96 29.88
CA ASP A 619 24.19 5.85 31.01
C ASP A 619 25.43 6.75 30.80
N GLU A 620 25.39 7.99 31.28
CA GLU A 620 26.61 8.73 31.63
C GLU A 620 26.80 8.96 33.14
N GLU A 621 25.81 8.63 33.98
CA GLU A 621 25.99 8.70 35.44
C GLU A 621 26.61 7.41 36.02
N GLU A 622 27.93 7.50 36.12
CA GLU A 622 28.85 6.63 36.86
C GLU A 622 28.31 6.30 38.27
N GLY A 623 27.67 5.13 38.45
CA GLY A 623 27.47 4.55 39.79
C GLY A 623 26.18 3.77 40.07
N GLN A 624 25.17 3.76 39.20
CA GLN A 624 23.99 2.92 39.42
C GLN A 624 24.17 1.54 38.80
N THR A 625 24.16 0.51 39.64
CA THR A 625 24.25 -0.92 39.27
C THR A 625 22.94 -1.46 38.65
N GLY A 626 22.14 -0.61 37.99
CA GLY A 626 20.90 -0.99 37.33
C GLY A 626 21.17 -1.72 36.01
N ARG A 627 20.41 -2.79 35.72
CA ARG A 627 20.44 -3.41 34.39
C ARG A 627 19.79 -2.46 33.38
N ARG A 628 20.47 -2.22 32.26
CA ARG A 628 19.96 -1.39 31.15
C ARG A 628 18.68 -1.99 30.59
N LYS A 629 17.63 -1.18 30.47
CA LYS A 629 16.33 -1.59 29.93
C LYS A 629 16.17 -1.16 28.48
N SER A 630 15.75 -2.07 27.61
CA SER A 630 15.50 -1.78 26.20
C SER A 630 14.30 -0.85 26.03
N GLU A 631 14.33 0.08 25.06
CA GLU A 631 13.22 0.99 24.76
C GLU A 631 11.95 0.25 24.28
N VAL A 632 12.14 -0.66 23.30
CA VAL A 632 11.05 -1.47 22.75
C VAL A 632 10.75 -2.61 23.72
N LYS A 633 9.46 -2.83 24.00
CA LYS A 633 9.00 -3.85 24.95
C LYS A 633 8.35 -5.06 24.28
N VAL A 634 7.71 -4.83 23.14
CA VAL A 634 6.93 -5.83 22.42
C VAL A 634 7.25 -5.77 20.93
N LEU A 635 7.55 -6.93 20.36
CA LEU A 635 7.61 -7.20 18.93
C LEU A 635 6.33 -7.95 18.53
N SER A 636 5.75 -7.56 17.40
CA SER A 636 4.51 -8.13 16.92
C SER A 636 4.61 -8.52 15.44
N HIS A 637 4.12 -9.73 15.13
CA HIS A 637 4.28 -10.38 13.83
C HIS A 637 2.97 -10.91 13.26
N GLY A 638 2.91 -11.03 11.93
CA GLY A 638 1.95 -11.86 11.20
C GLY A 638 2.61 -13.17 10.79
N HIS A 639 2.43 -13.58 9.53
CA HIS A 639 3.20 -14.60 8.80
C HIS A 639 2.95 -16.06 9.22
N ASN A 640 2.82 -16.31 10.52
CA ASN A 640 2.49 -17.62 11.07
C ASN A 640 1.00 -17.65 11.40
N HIS A 641 0.22 -18.16 10.46
CA HIS A 641 -1.23 -18.03 10.45
C HIS A 641 -1.95 -18.84 11.55
N ASN A 642 -1.33 -19.91 12.04
CA ASN A 642 -1.85 -20.79 13.09
C ASN A 642 -1.04 -20.65 14.38
N THR A 643 -0.39 -19.51 14.55
CA THR A 643 0.39 -19.18 15.73
C THR A 643 -0.11 -17.86 16.28
N ASP A 644 -0.59 -17.89 17.51
CA ASP A 644 -1.04 -16.72 18.27
C ASP A 644 -0.33 -16.63 19.63
N ARG A 645 0.80 -17.33 19.72
CA ARG A 645 1.62 -17.39 20.91
C ARG A 645 2.28 -16.03 21.15
N CYS A 646 2.37 -15.65 22.42
CA CYS A 646 3.21 -14.55 22.84
C CYS A 646 4.15 -15.01 23.95
N ARG A 647 5.44 -14.76 23.74
CA ARG A 647 6.53 -15.29 24.56
C ARG A 647 7.50 -14.19 24.93
N ARG A 648 8.00 -14.19 26.17
CA ARG A 648 9.10 -13.32 26.57
C ARG A 648 10.45 -14.01 26.41
N THR A 649 11.35 -13.37 25.66
CA THR A 649 12.71 -13.84 25.43
C THR A 649 13.68 -12.68 25.63
N ASP A 650 14.67 -12.88 26.49
CA ASP A 650 15.66 -11.88 26.90
C ASP A 650 15.02 -10.54 27.28
N GLY A 651 13.93 -10.62 28.05
CA GLY A 651 13.18 -9.46 28.50
C GLY A 651 12.30 -8.78 27.43
N ILE A 652 12.20 -9.28 26.21
CA ILE A 652 11.34 -8.71 25.15
C ILE A 652 10.18 -9.65 24.83
N TRP A 653 8.96 -9.14 24.76
CA TRP A 653 7.82 -9.94 24.33
C TRP A 653 7.74 -10.03 22.82
N THR A 654 7.53 -11.23 22.31
CA THR A 654 7.26 -11.47 20.89
C THR A 654 5.90 -12.14 20.75
N CYS A 655 4.96 -11.48 20.07
CA CYS A 655 3.60 -11.98 19.87
C CYS A 655 3.26 -12.15 18.39
N PHE A 656 2.50 -13.20 18.07
CA PHE A 656 1.90 -13.40 16.74
C PHE A 656 0.39 -13.09 16.75
N ASP A 657 -0.18 -12.60 15.64
CA ASP A 657 -1.61 -12.29 15.53
C ASP A 657 -2.51 -13.53 15.62
N GLY A 658 -2.16 -14.58 14.87
CA GLY A 658 -2.97 -15.80 14.74
C GLY A 658 -3.96 -15.80 13.58
N GLY A 659 -3.73 -15.04 12.51
CA GLY A 659 -4.46 -15.18 11.25
C GLY A 659 -5.94 -14.75 11.31
N SER A 660 -6.24 -13.59 10.73
CA SER A 660 -7.57 -13.01 10.77
C SER A 660 -8.52 -13.57 9.69
N SER A 661 -8.03 -13.99 8.53
CA SER A 661 -8.92 -14.16 7.37
C SER A 661 -9.34 -15.59 7.06
N TYR A 662 -10.59 -15.77 6.62
CA TYR A 662 -11.05 -17.00 5.99
C TYR A 662 -10.37 -17.26 4.63
N SER A 663 -9.85 -16.23 3.93
CA SER A 663 -9.02 -16.39 2.73
C SER A 663 -7.55 -16.72 3.03
N GLY A 664 -7.10 -16.44 4.25
CA GLY A 664 -5.76 -16.79 4.74
C GLY A 664 -5.63 -18.27 5.05
N TYR A 665 -4.40 -18.81 5.02
CA TYR A 665 -4.14 -20.18 5.49
C TYR A 665 -4.63 -20.34 6.94
N GLY A 666 -5.13 -21.51 7.28
CA GLY A 666 -5.63 -21.79 8.62
C GLY A 666 -5.47 -23.26 8.98
N GLN A 667 -6.18 -23.68 10.03
CA GLN A 667 -6.28 -25.07 10.41
C GLN A 667 -7.60 -25.32 11.14
N LEU A 668 -8.26 -26.44 10.83
CA LEU A 668 -9.47 -26.85 11.57
C LEU A 668 -9.17 -26.97 13.07
N GLY A 669 -9.99 -26.34 13.90
CA GLY A 669 -9.79 -26.24 15.34
C GLY A 669 -8.96 -25.03 15.78
N PHE A 670 -8.51 -24.19 14.85
CA PHE A 670 -7.88 -22.90 15.11
C PHE A 670 -8.73 -21.78 14.52
N ASP A 671 -9.62 -21.21 15.33
CA ASP A 671 -10.53 -20.14 14.92
C ASP A 671 -9.79 -18.89 14.45
N ARG A 672 -10.38 -18.15 13.50
CA ARG A 672 -9.83 -16.86 13.08
C ARG A 672 -9.92 -15.86 14.23
N ARG A 673 -8.92 -14.99 14.34
CA ARG A 673 -8.81 -14.08 15.47
C ARG A 673 -8.07 -12.80 15.11
N VAL A 674 -8.32 -11.77 15.90
CA VAL A 674 -7.50 -10.55 15.98
C VAL A 674 -6.81 -10.48 17.33
N ARG A 675 -5.60 -9.92 17.38
CA ARG A 675 -4.94 -9.55 18.64
C ARG A 675 -5.24 -8.11 19.03
N ILE A 676 -5.55 -7.90 20.31
CA ILE A 676 -5.74 -6.58 20.89
C ILE A 676 -4.56 -6.25 21.80
N TYR A 677 -4.11 -4.99 21.76
CA TYR A 677 -3.21 -4.41 22.73
C TYR A 677 -3.90 -3.24 23.42
N ASN A 678 -4.06 -3.34 24.74
CA ASN A 678 -4.53 -2.25 25.59
C ASN A 678 -3.33 -1.63 26.29
N ILE A 679 -3.00 -0.41 25.89
CA ILE A 679 -2.00 0.41 26.55
C ILE A 679 -2.73 1.26 27.58
N SER A 680 -2.24 1.28 28.81
CA SER A 680 -2.85 2.00 29.93
C SER A 680 -1.78 2.64 30.80
N SER A 681 -2.21 3.39 31.82
CA SER A 681 -1.30 4.15 32.69
C SER A 681 -0.37 5.06 31.90
N TYR A 682 -0.91 5.74 30.87
CA TYR A 682 -0.17 6.68 30.02
C TYR A 682 1.07 6.08 29.34
N GLY A 683 1.00 4.81 28.93
CA GLY A 683 2.08 4.12 28.24
C GLY A 683 2.89 3.17 29.11
N GLU A 684 2.68 3.18 30.44
CA GLU A 684 3.45 2.37 31.38
C GLU A 684 2.99 0.91 31.47
N LYS A 685 1.76 0.61 31.05
CA LYS A 685 1.20 -0.74 31.09
C LYS A 685 0.71 -1.19 29.73
N ILE A 686 1.11 -2.39 29.31
CA ILE A 686 0.67 -3.02 28.05
C ILE A 686 0.04 -4.37 28.38
N GLU A 687 -1.25 -4.52 28.04
CA GLU A 687 -1.98 -5.78 28.12
C GLU A 687 -2.32 -6.27 26.71
N THR A 688 -2.42 -7.59 26.53
CA THR A 688 -2.91 -8.17 25.27
C THR A 688 -3.86 -9.32 25.52
N TYR A 689 -4.76 -9.54 24.56
CA TYR A 689 -5.65 -10.69 24.46
C TYR A 689 -6.02 -10.90 23.00
N LYS A 690 -6.76 -11.97 22.71
CA LYS A 690 -7.25 -12.26 21.37
C LYS A 690 -8.75 -12.35 21.36
N ARG A 691 -9.37 -11.84 20.31
CA ARG A 691 -10.80 -11.99 20.04
C ARG A 691 -10.98 -12.97 18.88
N LEU A 692 -11.74 -14.03 19.12
CA LEU A 692 -12.08 -15.04 18.12
C LEU A 692 -13.31 -14.63 17.31
N THR A 693 -13.52 -15.27 16.15
CA THR A 693 -14.76 -15.15 15.35
C THR A 693 -16.02 -15.55 16.11
N SER A 694 -15.90 -16.38 17.15
CA SER A 694 -17.02 -16.75 18.03
C SER A 694 -17.50 -15.60 18.94
N GLY A 695 -16.72 -14.52 19.04
CA GLY A 695 -16.93 -13.46 20.02
C GLY A 695 -16.27 -13.74 21.38
N GLU A 696 -15.59 -14.87 21.55
CA GLU A 696 -14.83 -15.17 22.76
C GLU A 696 -13.54 -14.34 22.84
N VAL A 697 -13.18 -13.94 24.07
CA VAL A 697 -11.90 -13.31 24.39
C VAL A 697 -11.06 -14.30 25.18
N ILE A 698 -9.86 -14.59 24.69
CA ILE A 698 -8.95 -15.59 25.27
C ILE A 698 -7.57 -15.01 25.59
N ASP A 699 -6.84 -15.70 26.47
CA ASP A 699 -5.43 -15.48 26.78
C ASP A 699 -5.08 -14.03 27.13
N LYS A 700 -5.89 -13.43 28.02
CA LYS A 700 -5.60 -12.10 28.56
C LYS A 700 -4.34 -12.14 29.42
N GLN A 701 -3.38 -11.28 29.10
CA GLN A 701 -2.09 -11.19 29.80
C GLN A 701 -1.58 -9.75 29.90
N VAL A 702 -0.82 -9.48 30.96
CA VAL A 702 -0.08 -8.22 31.15
C VAL A 702 1.36 -8.44 30.72
N LEU A 703 1.80 -7.72 29.70
CA LEU A 703 3.16 -7.83 29.15
C LEU A 703 4.14 -6.93 29.91
N VAL A 704 3.73 -5.67 30.11
CA VAL A 704 4.57 -4.58 30.64
C VAL A 704 3.81 -3.87 31.76
N GLY A 705 4.52 -3.43 32.79
CA GLY A 705 4.01 -2.59 33.87
C GLY A 705 3.37 -3.36 35.02
N GLU A 706 2.50 -2.68 35.78
CA GLU A 706 1.86 -3.26 36.96
C GLU A 706 1.07 -4.54 36.62
N GLY A 707 1.46 -5.65 37.27
CA GLY A 707 0.87 -6.98 37.06
C GLY A 707 1.61 -7.84 36.05
N ALA A 708 2.64 -7.33 35.38
CA ALA A 708 3.55 -8.13 34.57
C ALA A 708 4.44 -9.03 35.45
N VAL A 709 4.83 -10.19 34.91
CA VAL A 709 5.60 -11.21 35.63
C VAL A 709 7.06 -10.75 35.77
N SER A 710 7.52 -10.49 36.99
CA SER A 710 8.92 -10.10 37.28
C SER A 710 9.89 -11.28 37.05
N GLY A 711 11.14 -11.05 36.61
CA GLY A 711 12.15 -12.11 36.41
C GLY A 711 13.44 -11.62 35.74
N TRP A 712 14.38 -12.53 35.42
CA TRP A 712 15.57 -12.21 34.61
C TRP A 712 15.14 -11.55 33.29
N GLY A 713 15.69 -10.36 32.98
CA GLY A 713 15.26 -9.53 31.85
C GLY A 713 14.19 -8.49 32.22
N GLU A 714 14.39 -7.71 33.30
CA GLU A 714 13.46 -6.68 33.82
C GLU A 714 13.30 -5.45 32.90
N ASP A 715 13.28 -5.63 31.58
CA ASP A 715 12.89 -4.58 30.64
C ASP A 715 11.39 -4.21 30.80
N GLN A 716 10.63 -4.96 31.61
CA GLN A 716 9.16 -4.96 31.62
C GLN A 716 8.50 -4.32 32.85
N VAL A 717 9.25 -4.06 33.93
CA VAL A 717 8.73 -3.55 35.21
C VAL A 717 9.35 -2.21 35.55
#